data_AF-A0A1B0FPX6-F1
#
_entry.id   AF-A0A1B0FPX6-F1
#
_cell.length_a   1.000
_cell.length_b   1.000
_cell.length_c   1.000
_cell.angle_alpha   90.00
_cell.angle_beta   90.00
_cell.angle_gamma   90.00
#
_symmetry.space_group_name_H-M   'P 1'
#
loop_
_entity.id
_entity.type
_entity.pdbx_description
1 polymer ?
#
loop_
_entity_poly.entity_id
_entity_poly.type
_entity_poly.pdbx_seq_one_letter_code
_entity_poly.pdbx_strand_id
1 'polypeptide(L)'
;MTKFINYYNLCPIPEPKDFLGIAADKEKGNIITTLSKNIVIIITISTQKQVRSWSVVEKLSSKVVYDKRSEKYVGVFGNKTLRCWDESTADVNKSKKLRFHKNISELVTNEKDTFVLYDDGSFESLKTAIDTRKDCKQITSVPQHLQLVPDFNLSKGRIFTLPGGKQILTYFETNHTSGECHLVRLPLEDGNLRQRFPLKRGNLQTTVCGAAVIEGDGVPSLCTIWSDKRIFLLTLDDCAQPERSPGTFVSMLNHLKVDSSLSLLGLSGHSVAIYGANYGQKKESEGASLLLYNLQYKVIKVKQFFKVYFDFSKLWSIDNHILLALGQNLSVVQYRVSKELLSELVGTQVCNDYQTSVEGDQINEDDCIQDYLQYTTSIGKCTELEYVPKRTYHINEADGKSVAFIGVESFEKDLNHMRHINLHVDVRRASAASSDDQITLMSNHNDDGFTCRKIQIIASQMEKAGASEHEITEKLLWLLIKAELLSDIGVCLKRYTNISEKMLSKTLNFILKQFAITNPAIKDAASNETLILNGHRNSVMDIDINSEDKSEKDKKNKKKLHIPCSDRLAKEEGTLQTEIKDILNTLLSCNFDFTAIGNYIRQDIAYSEALILLEHLYNMLTDPDMTEFEERPSHDHTSVEFELQILRWFGVFLNTHFQKLALSKDVKLIEILLRWQELFIQYKHEIIELQETSALLYNIIQCKKLAEDRDYSKCGITTQYPAASQARATTTLHIPGQGSIVGGYATTSWSEQAFMQFLGIPYAESPREELRFKLSVKRKPWTHILNASNYGRRCPSLMSVNKIEEEELKEDLEDCLNLCVYTKDLNAQRPVMFYIFGGGFFNGSNEDHPAGFLLEKDVVLVVPNYRIGALGFLSLGNEDIPGNVPIGDLILALEWVKDYIKFFGGDAKQVTVFGQSAGAAMLGALLLSPKTPPGLFHRSIIQSGSILSSWGVRKDNIKQIKLLCNTLKCDECTSNADIYKCVRNVSVAKLLEETKTACFGPVLGDYYGFMPHEPLELYKDKTISVPLMTGFTKHDGSFVLAIYYDGWKKELPNLSNVTVRQFANGLFNMINDNGGIANNLLMKLLFPKDLWRSDQHQKALAAYFDVANIAFMKSPTITFAQKMLEKHSAPVYLYSFDYDGLNTRFGYELGHEHYPFSGGVHHSNENIYLFPTHLLNENDKKIAHKMVDLWTSFVINGRPQTDGGPNILPMEGKF
;
A
#
# COMPACT_ATOMS: atom_id res chain seq x y z
N MET A 1 -8.79 -17.78 -17.13
CA MET A 1 -7.42 -18.04 -16.65
C MET A 1 -6.62 -18.79 -17.72
N THR A 2 -5.40 -18.35 -18.00
CA THR A 2 -4.49 -19.08 -18.92
C THR A 2 -4.06 -20.37 -18.24
N LYS A 3 -4.22 -21.52 -18.90
CA LYS A 3 -3.81 -22.83 -18.35
C LYS A 3 -3.25 -23.73 -19.44
N PHE A 4 -2.30 -24.59 -19.05
CA PHE A 4 -2.03 -25.81 -19.79
C PHE A 4 -3.13 -26.81 -19.45
N ILE A 5 -3.73 -27.44 -20.46
CA ILE A 5 -4.86 -28.34 -20.25
C ILE A 5 -4.34 -29.73 -19.96
N ASN A 6 -3.88 -30.42 -20.99
CA ASN A 6 -3.30 -31.76 -20.92
C ASN A 6 -2.05 -31.81 -21.79
N TYR A 7 -1.08 -32.61 -21.35
CA TYR A 7 0.10 -32.99 -22.11
C TYR A 7 -0.06 -34.44 -22.55
N TYR A 8 0.26 -34.73 -23.81
CA TYR A 8 0.29 -36.09 -24.36
C TYR A 8 1.38 -36.22 -25.42
N ASN A 9 1.76 -37.46 -25.74
CA ASN A 9 2.74 -37.75 -26.79
C ASN A 9 2.01 -38.05 -28.11
N LEU A 10 2.45 -37.45 -29.21
CA LEU A 10 1.91 -37.68 -30.56
C LEU A 10 2.57 -38.89 -31.23
N CYS A 11 3.89 -38.85 -31.40
CA CYS A 11 4.63 -39.88 -32.12
C CYS A 11 6.04 -40.03 -31.56
N PRO A 12 6.61 -41.24 -31.65
CA PRO A 12 8.00 -41.45 -31.28
C PRO A 12 8.94 -40.77 -32.28
N ILE A 13 10.00 -40.15 -31.76
CA ILE A 13 11.13 -39.61 -32.52
C ILE A 13 12.32 -40.53 -32.22
N PRO A 14 12.74 -41.41 -33.15
CA PRO A 14 13.80 -42.38 -32.88
C PRO A 14 15.13 -41.74 -32.46
N GLU A 15 15.49 -40.64 -33.13
CA GLU A 15 16.68 -39.83 -32.83
C GLU A 15 16.36 -38.34 -32.96
N PRO A 16 16.37 -37.57 -31.85
CA PRO A 16 16.01 -36.16 -31.85
C PRO A 16 16.97 -35.26 -32.63
N LYS A 17 18.24 -35.65 -32.72
CA LYS A 17 19.28 -34.91 -33.44
C LYS A 17 19.01 -34.83 -34.94
N ASP A 18 18.33 -35.84 -35.49
CA ASP A 18 18.00 -35.92 -36.91
C ASP A 18 16.55 -35.50 -37.23
N PHE A 19 15.83 -34.95 -36.25
CA PHE A 19 14.48 -34.42 -36.45
C PHE A 19 14.53 -33.07 -37.17
N LEU A 20 14.10 -33.05 -38.44
CA LEU A 20 14.20 -31.88 -39.33
C LEU A 20 13.18 -30.80 -39.00
N GLY A 21 12.00 -31.16 -38.49
CA GLY A 21 11.03 -30.20 -37.96
C GLY A 21 9.58 -30.52 -38.29
N ILE A 22 8.73 -29.56 -37.97
CA ILE A 22 7.26 -29.62 -38.09
C ILE A 22 6.77 -28.43 -38.92
N ALA A 23 5.79 -28.66 -39.78
CA ALA A 23 5.05 -27.63 -40.49
C ALA A 23 3.53 -27.86 -40.40
N ALA A 24 2.74 -26.81 -40.65
CA ALA A 24 1.29 -26.93 -40.76
C ALA A 24 0.91 -27.64 -42.08
N ASP A 25 -0.12 -28.48 -42.03
CA ASP A 25 -0.69 -29.16 -43.20
C ASP A 25 -1.80 -28.31 -43.87
N LYS A 26 -2.31 -28.78 -45.01
CA LYS A 26 -3.48 -28.22 -45.71
C LYS A 26 -4.71 -28.11 -44.79
N GLU A 27 -4.98 -29.16 -44.03
CA GLU A 27 -6.11 -29.21 -43.10
C GLU A 27 -5.71 -28.64 -41.73
N LYS A 28 -6.53 -27.73 -41.20
CA LYS A 28 -6.30 -27.12 -39.90
C LYS A 28 -6.33 -28.18 -38.79
N GLY A 29 -5.32 -28.16 -37.92
CA GLY A 29 -5.16 -29.16 -36.86
C GLY A 29 -4.36 -30.41 -37.26
N ASN A 30 -3.99 -30.55 -38.54
CA ASN A 30 -3.02 -31.55 -39.00
C ASN A 30 -1.61 -30.94 -39.09
N ILE A 31 -0.60 -31.76 -38.81
CA ILE A 31 0.81 -31.36 -38.86
C ILE A 31 1.62 -32.29 -39.74
N ILE A 32 2.59 -31.72 -40.44
CA ILE A 32 3.58 -32.44 -41.24
C ILE A 32 4.81 -32.65 -40.36
N THR A 33 5.07 -33.90 -40.00
CA THR A 33 6.24 -34.30 -39.22
C THR A 33 7.29 -34.89 -40.15
N THR A 34 8.49 -34.30 -40.18
CA THR A 34 9.59 -34.77 -41.03
C THR A 34 10.62 -35.52 -40.18
N LEU A 35 10.65 -36.84 -40.29
CA LEU A 35 11.51 -37.73 -39.51
C LEU A 35 12.79 -38.11 -40.24
N SER A 36 13.83 -38.45 -39.46
CA SER A 36 15.20 -38.74 -39.88
C SER A 36 15.38 -39.89 -40.87
N LYS A 37 14.44 -40.84 -40.90
CA LYS A 37 14.46 -42.01 -41.82
C LYS A 37 13.79 -41.73 -43.18
N ASN A 38 13.78 -40.46 -43.61
CA ASN A 38 13.10 -40.02 -44.84
C ASN A 38 11.62 -40.37 -44.82
N ILE A 39 10.98 -40.25 -43.65
CA ILE A 39 9.55 -40.47 -43.50
C ILE A 39 8.89 -39.13 -43.23
N VAL A 40 7.88 -38.82 -44.02
CA VAL A 40 7.01 -37.67 -43.84
C VAL A 40 5.68 -38.21 -43.33
N ILE A 41 5.24 -37.79 -42.14
CA ILE A 41 3.99 -38.26 -41.53
C ILE A 41 3.07 -37.07 -41.32
N ILE A 42 1.82 -37.19 -41.77
CA ILE A 42 0.75 -36.26 -41.43
C ILE A 42 -0.02 -36.83 -40.24
N ILE A 43 -0.10 -36.07 -39.17
CA ILE A 43 -0.77 -36.46 -37.92
C ILE A 43 -1.79 -35.40 -37.56
N THR A 44 -2.99 -35.83 -37.18
CA THR A 44 -4.00 -34.94 -36.59
C THR A 44 -3.69 -34.74 -35.11
N ILE A 45 -3.48 -33.48 -34.68
CA ILE A 45 -3.12 -33.16 -33.29
C ILE A 45 -4.19 -33.68 -32.32
N SER A 46 -5.46 -33.43 -32.59
CA SER A 46 -6.57 -33.74 -31.67
C SER A 46 -6.83 -35.24 -31.48
N THR A 47 -6.65 -36.05 -32.53
CA THR A 47 -6.96 -37.49 -32.49
C THR A 47 -5.72 -38.37 -32.36
N GLN A 48 -4.52 -37.80 -32.47
CA GLN A 48 -3.23 -38.51 -32.51
C GLN A 48 -3.15 -39.55 -33.65
N LYS A 49 -4.07 -39.50 -34.61
CA LYS A 49 -4.10 -40.45 -35.72
C LYS A 49 -3.19 -39.99 -36.84
N GLN A 50 -2.39 -40.93 -37.33
CA GLN A 50 -1.68 -40.79 -38.59
C GLN A 50 -2.71 -40.78 -39.72
N VAL A 51 -2.77 -39.67 -40.46
CA VAL A 51 -3.61 -39.51 -41.65
C VAL A 51 -2.91 -40.10 -42.86
N ARG A 52 -1.61 -39.81 -43.00
CA ARG A 52 -0.80 -40.23 -44.15
C ARG A 52 0.67 -40.36 -43.78
N SER A 53 1.38 -41.19 -44.53
CA SER A 53 2.84 -41.23 -44.49
C SER A 53 3.41 -41.44 -45.88
N TRP A 54 4.55 -40.80 -46.15
CA TRP A 54 5.39 -41.09 -47.29
C TRP A 54 6.75 -41.54 -46.81
N SER A 55 7.27 -42.61 -47.41
CA SER A 55 8.65 -43.04 -47.25
C SER A 55 9.42 -42.66 -48.51
N VAL A 56 10.52 -41.93 -48.35
CA VAL A 56 11.34 -41.43 -49.45
C VAL A 56 12.71 -42.10 -49.42
N VAL A 57 13.30 -42.39 -50.58
CA VAL A 57 14.60 -43.08 -50.64
C VAL A 57 15.75 -42.07 -50.44
N GLU A 58 15.62 -40.88 -51.01
CA GLU A 58 16.62 -39.80 -50.89
C GLU A 58 16.51 -39.08 -49.54
N LYS A 59 17.66 -38.69 -48.96
CA LYS A 59 17.71 -38.01 -47.66
C LYS A 59 17.10 -36.61 -47.72
N LEU A 60 16.08 -36.37 -46.89
CA LEU A 60 15.52 -35.04 -46.69
C LEU A 60 16.54 -34.16 -45.95
N SER A 61 16.68 -32.92 -46.38
CA SER A 61 17.60 -31.95 -45.76
C SER A 61 16.90 -30.82 -45.01
N SER A 62 15.60 -30.64 -45.23
CA SER A 62 14.78 -29.62 -44.56
C SER A 62 13.39 -30.17 -44.25
N LYS A 63 12.64 -29.47 -43.39
CA LYS A 63 11.24 -29.80 -43.09
C LYS A 63 10.40 -29.72 -44.38
N VAL A 64 9.48 -30.66 -44.54
CA VAL A 64 8.49 -30.62 -45.63
C VAL A 64 7.39 -29.62 -45.27
N VAL A 65 6.99 -28.79 -46.22
CA VAL A 65 5.95 -27.77 -46.05
C VAL A 65 4.85 -27.94 -47.10
N TYR A 66 3.63 -27.51 -46.78
CA TYR A 66 2.53 -27.44 -47.76
C TYR A 66 2.46 -26.03 -48.33
N ASP A 67 2.70 -25.89 -49.63
CA ASP A 67 2.59 -24.62 -50.33
C ASP A 67 1.15 -24.37 -50.77
N LYS A 68 0.49 -23.38 -50.16
CA LYS A 68 -0.92 -23.06 -50.42
C LYS A 68 -1.16 -22.54 -51.84
N ARG A 69 -0.16 -21.91 -52.46
CA ARG A 69 -0.30 -21.33 -53.80
C ARG A 69 -0.27 -22.38 -54.90
N SER A 70 0.59 -23.39 -54.79
CA SER A 70 0.66 -24.50 -55.73
C SER A 70 -0.17 -25.71 -55.34
N GLU A 71 -0.78 -25.69 -54.15
CA GLU A 71 -1.54 -26.79 -53.53
C GLU A 71 -0.76 -28.11 -53.47
N LYS A 72 0.55 -28.01 -53.22
CA LYS A 72 1.49 -29.15 -53.23
C LYS A 72 2.37 -29.18 -52.00
N TYR A 73 2.78 -30.38 -51.61
CA TYR A 73 3.82 -30.62 -50.62
C TYR A 73 5.19 -30.40 -51.26
N VAL A 74 6.07 -29.71 -50.56
CA VAL A 74 7.39 -29.29 -51.04
C VAL A 74 8.44 -29.82 -50.07
N GLY A 75 9.37 -30.62 -50.59
CA GLY A 75 10.47 -31.21 -49.83
C GLY A 75 11.82 -30.97 -50.48
N VAL A 76 12.85 -30.73 -49.65
CA VAL A 76 14.24 -30.54 -50.08
C VAL A 76 15.04 -31.81 -49.80
N PHE A 77 15.77 -32.28 -50.81
CA PHE A 77 16.56 -33.50 -50.81
C PHE A 77 18.04 -33.16 -51.08
N GLY A 78 18.92 -33.59 -50.18
CA GLY A 78 20.37 -33.41 -50.30
C GLY A 78 20.83 -31.97 -50.58
N ASN A 79 20.15 -30.98 -49.98
CA ASN A 79 20.37 -29.53 -50.08
C ASN A 79 20.25 -28.91 -51.49
N LYS A 80 20.27 -29.69 -52.59
CA LYS A 80 20.30 -29.16 -53.97
C LYS A 80 19.09 -29.53 -54.80
N THR A 81 18.21 -30.38 -54.29
CA THR A 81 17.07 -30.89 -55.03
C THR A 81 15.78 -30.54 -54.30
N LEU A 82 14.78 -30.11 -55.05
CA LEU A 82 13.42 -29.91 -54.56
C LEU A 82 12.46 -30.85 -55.32
N ARG A 83 11.47 -31.40 -54.63
CA ARG A 83 10.34 -32.10 -55.25
C ARG A 83 9.03 -31.52 -54.74
N CYS A 84 8.05 -31.43 -55.65
CA CYS A 84 6.68 -31.05 -55.33
C CYS A 84 5.76 -32.22 -55.65
N TRP A 85 4.89 -32.61 -54.73
CA TRP A 85 3.91 -33.68 -54.93
C TRP A 85 2.55 -33.32 -54.35
N ASP A 86 1.51 -33.99 -54.84
CA ASP A 86 0.14 -33.83 -54.34
C ASP A 86 -0.22 -34.93 -53.33
N GLU A 87 -1.41 -34.81 -52.74
CA GLU A 87 -1.99 -35.84 -51.89
C GLU A 87 -2.04 -37.22 -52.56
N SER A 88 -2.44 -37.27 -53.84
CA SER A 88 -2.70 -38.52 -54.56
C SER A 88 -1.44 -39.31 -54.91
N THR A 89 -0.27 -38.71 -54.73
CA THR A 89 1.02 -39.30 -55.07
C THR A 89 1.38 -40.41 -54.07
N ALA A 90 1.23 -41.66 -54.49
CA ALA A 90 1.59 -42.84 -53.68
C ALA A 90 3.11 -43.03 -53.51
N ASP A 91 3.91 -42.63 -54.51
CA ASP A 91 5.38 -42.72 -54.49
C ASP A 91 6.03 -41.39 -54.87
N VAL A 92 6.55 -40.68 -53.87
CA VAL A 92 7.20 -39.37 -54.01
C VAL A 92 8.46 -39.47 -54.89
N ASN A 93 9.10 -40.63 -54.99
CA ASN A 93 10.32 -40.79 -55.80
C ASN A 93 10.05 -40.62 -57.30
N LYS A 94 8.80 -40.80 -57.75
CA LYS A 94 8.36 -40.57 -59.15
C LYS A 94 8.05 -39.12 -59.47
N SER A 95 7.97 -38.25 -58.45
CA SER A 95 7.75 -36.82 -58.65
C SER A 95 8.94 -36.15 -59.35
N LYS A 96 8.67 -35.08 -60.11
CA LYS A 96 9.70 -34.37 -60.89
C LYS A 96 10.80 -33.82 -59.99
N LYS A 97 12.04 -34.25 -60.24
CA LYS A 97 13.24 -33.77 -59.55
C LYS A 97 13.65 -32.39 -60.08
N LEU A 98 13.60 -31.36 -59.24
CA LEU A 98 14.04 -30.01 -59.58
C LEU A 98 15.40 -29.74 -58.95
N ARG A 99 16.46 -29.62 -59.77
CA ARG A 99 17.83 -29.39 -59.28
C ARG A 99 18.14 -27.90 -59.28
N PHE A 100 18.77 -27.44 -58.20
CA PHE A 100 19.22 -26.08 -57.96
C PHE A 100 20.75 -26.00 -58.01
N HIS A 101 21.26 -24.84 -58.42
CA HIS A 101 22.71 -24.56 -58.41
C HIS A 101 23.19 -24.15 -57.01
N LYS A 102 22.37 -23.40 -56.27
CA LYS A 102 22.60 -23.03 -54.87
C LYS A 102 22.09 -24.11 -53.91
N ASN A 103 22.74 -24.21 -52.75
CA ASN A 103 22.24 -25.07 -51.67
C ASN A 103 21.08 -24.38 -50.95
N ILE A 104 20.00 -25.12 -50.72
CA ILE A 104 18.81 -24.73 -49.98
C ILE A 104 18.98 -25.13 -48.52
N SER A 105 18.87 -24.15 -47.63
CA SER A 105 19.00 -24.30 -46.18
C SER A 105 17.66 -24.64 -45.53
N GLU A 106 16.66 -23.76 -45.70
CA GLU A 106 15.34 -23.91 -45.07
C GLU A 106 14.21 -23.46 -46.00
N LEU A 107 13.06 -24.14 -45.92
CA LEU A 107 11.79 -23.66 -46.50
C LEU A 107 11.02 -22.85 -45.46
N VAL A 108 10.72 -21.60 -45.78
CA VAL A 108 10.00 -20.67 -44.89
C VAL A 108 8.64 -20.33 -45.51
N THR A 109 7.57 -20.52 -44.74
CA THR A 109 6.20 -20.31 -45.21
C THR A 109 5.57 -19.09 -44.57
N ASN A 110 4.83 -18.32 -45.36
CA ASN A 110 3.90 -17.29 -44.90
C ASN A 110 2.45 -17.79 -45.09
N GLU A 111 1.43 -16.98 -44.73
CA GLU A 111 0.01 -17.32 -44.88
C GLU A 111 -0.40 -17.63 -46.33
N LYS A 112 0.34 -17.10 -47.33
CA LYS A 112 0.00 -17.17 -48.76
C LYS A 112 1.08 -17.83 -49.65
N ASP A 113 2.36 -17.67 -49.35
CA ASP A 113 3.48 -18.10 -50.21
C ASP A 113 4.57 -18.85 -49.42
N THR A 114 5.32 -19.69 -50.13
CA THR A 114 6.53 -20.37 -49.64
C THR A 114 7.79 -19.73 -50.23
N PHE A 115 8.82 -19.57 -49.40
CA PHE A 115 10.12 -18.99 -49.76
C PHE A 115 11.24 -20.01 -49.53
N VAL A 116 12.24 -19.96 -50.39
CA VAL A 116 13.44 -20.79 -50.36
C VAL A 116 14.58 -19.94 -49.80
N LEU A 117 15.10 -20.30 -48.62
CA LEU A 117 16.30 -19.69 -48.04
C LEU A 117 17.52 -20.52 -48.42
N TYR A 118 18.51 -19.91 -49.05
CA TYR A 118 19.75 -20.56 -49.47
C TYR A 118 20.85 -20.41 -48.40
N ASP A 119 21.87 -21.29 -48.44
CA ASP A 119 23.01 -21.26 -47.49
C ASP A 119 23.85 -19.97 -47.60
N ASP A 120 23.74 -19.23 -48.70
CA ASP A 120 24.39 -17.92 -48.88
C ASP A 120 23.58 -16.75 -48.27
N GLY A 121 22.43 -17.04 -47.64
CA GLY A 121 21.57 -16.06 -46.98
C GLY A 121 20.63 -15.34 -47.94
N SER A 122 20.72 -15.61 -49.25
CA SER A 122 19.74 -15.14 -50.22
C SER A 122 18.43 -15.90 -50.09
N PHE A 123 17.33 -15.27 -50.47
CA PHE A 123 16.01 -15.88 -50.44
C PHE A 123 15.24 -15.56 -51.73
N GLU A 124 14.40 -16.49 -52.17
CA GLU A 124 13.54 -16.33 -53.35
C GLU A 124 12.17 -16.92 -53.08
N SER A 125 11.12 -16.38 -53.72
CA SER A 125 9.80 -17.05 -53.71
C SER A 125 9.90 -18.40 -54.40
N LEU A 126 9.15 -19.40 -53.96
CA LEU A 126 9.19 -20.75 -54.54
C LEU A 126 8.92 -20.73 -56.05
N LYS A 127 7.98 -19.89 -56.51
CA LYS A 127 7.69 -19.72 -57.94
C LYS A 127 8.92 -19.18 -58.69
N THR A 128 9.49 -18.08 -58.21
CA THR A 128 10.68 -17.46 -58.81
C THR A 128 11.85 -18.44 -58.83
N ALA A 129 12.13 -19.12 -57.71
CA ALA A 129 13.21 -20.08 -57.58
C ALA A 129 13.05 -21.26 -58.56
N ILE A 130 11.82 -21.73 -58.79
CA ILE A 130 11.52 -22.79 -59.76
C ILE A 130 11.74 -22.29 -61.20
N ASP A 131 11.40 -21.04 -61.49
CA ASP A 131 11.52 -20.43 -62.82
C ASP A 131 12.99 -20.10 -63.16
N THR A 132 13.73 -19.47 -62.23
CA THR A 132 15.14 -19.03 -62.40
C THR A 132 16.16 -20.16 -62.25
N ARG A 133 15.76 -21.36 -61.82
CA ARG A 133 16.68 -22.50 -61.53
C ARG A 133 17.63 -22.87 -62.66
N LYS A 134 17.29 -22.56 -63.92
CA LYS A 134 18.09 -22.88 -65.12
C LYS A 134 18.91 -21.70 -65.65
N ASP A 135 18.59 -20.48 -65.25
CA ASP A 135 19.10 -19.25 -65.86
C ASP A 135 20.38 -18.73 -65.21
N CYS A 136 20.89 -19.39 -64.16
CA CYS A 136 22.18 -19.04 -63.55
C CYS A 136 23.39 -19.47 -64.41
N LYS A 137 23.53 -18.89 -65.60
CA LYS A 137 24.85 -18.61 -66.18
C LYS A 137 25.24 -17.19 -65.77
N GLN A 138 26.20 -17.08 -64.85
CA GLN A 138 26.90 -15.84 -64.47
C GLN A 138 26.01 -14.65 -64.05
N ILE A 139 25.65 -14.59 -62.76
CA ILE A 139 25.56 -13.30 -62.07
C ILE A 139 26.75 -13.25 -61.09
N THR A 140 27.90 -12.88 -61.64
CA THR A 140 29.07 -12.42 -60.88
C THR A 140 28.79 -11.01 -60.38
N SER A 141 28.11 -10.92 -59.25
CA SER A 141 28.29 -9.88 -58.22
C SER A 141 27.16 -10.03 -57.19
N VAL A 142 27.27 -11.02 -56.31
CA VAL A 142 26.67 -10.85 -54.98
C VAL A 142 27.44 -9.66 -54.38
N PRO A 143 26.78 -8.56 -54.00
CA PRO A 143 27.48 -7.47 -53.34
C PRO A 143 28.26 -8.00 -52.13
N GLN A 144 29.50 -7.55 -51.90
CA GLN A 144 30.36 -8.05 -50.81
C GLN A 144 29.68 -8.04 -49.43
N HIS A 145 28.65 -7.21 -49.22
CA HIS A 145 27.86 -7.12 -47.99
C HIS A 145 26.83 -8.26 -47.80
N LEU A 146 26.54 -9.05 -48.84
CA LEU A 146 25.56 -10.15 -48.80
C LEU A 146 26.19 -11.55 -48.68
N GLN A 147 27.51 -11.70 -48.78
CA GLN A 147 28.16 -13.00 -48.59
C GLN A 147 28.16 -13.43 -47.11
N LEU A 148 27.69 -14.65 -46.84
CA LEU A 148 27.88 -15.34 -45.57
C LEU A 148 29.35 -15.79 -45.44
N VAL A 149 29.90 -15.65 -44.23
CA VAL A 149 31.21 -16.21 -43.89
C VAL A 149 31.06 -17.75 -43.84
N PRO A 150 31.97 -18.56 -44.42
CA PRO A 150 31.79 -20.00 -44.67
C PRO A 150 31.58 -20.94 -43.46
N ASP A 151 31.44 -20.42 -42.23
CA ASP A 151 31.33 -21.21 -40.99
C ASP A 151 30.01 -21.02 -40.20
N PHE A 152 29.03 -20.32 -40.75
CA PHE A 152 27.75 -20.04 -40.08
C PHE A 152 26.62 -20.97 -40.53
N ASN A 153 25.91 -21.55 -39.57
CA ASN A 153 24.66 -22.26 -39.81
C ASN A 153 23.45 -21.32 -39.67
N LEU A 154 22.49 -21.47 -40.58
CA LEU A 154 21.22 -20.76 -40.55
C LEU A 154 20.19 -21.54 -39.73
N SER A 155 19.40 -20.84 -38.92
CA SER A 155 18.30 -21.47 -38.17
C SER A 155 17.14 -20.53 -37.87
N LYS A 156 15.96 -21.12 -37.60
CA LYS A 156 14.73 -20.44 -37.16
C LYS A 156 14.25 -19.34 -38.13
N GLY A 157 14.26 -19.61 -39.43
CA GLY A 157 13.70 -18.70 -40.43
C GLY A 157 12.21 -18.42 -40.20
N ARG A 158 11.83 -17.16 -40.00
CA ARG A 158 10.44 -16.71 -39.83
C ARG A 158 10.17 -15.39 -40.54
N ILE A 159 8.98 -15.31 -41.15
CA ILE A 159 8.48 -14.09 -41.80
C ILE A 159 7.52 -13.39 -40.85
N PHE A 160 7.70 -12.08 -40.70
CA PHE A 160 6.83 -11.20 -39.91
C PHE A 160 6.30 -10.07 -40.82
N THR A 161 5.10 -9.57 -40.52
CA THR A 161 4.50 -8.44 -41.22
C THR A 161 4.56 -7.21 -40.32
N LEU A 162 5.10 -6.09 -40.83
CA LEU A 162 5.24 -4.82 -40.13
C LEU A 162 3.98 -3.93 -40.27
N PRO A 163 3.80 -2.91 -39.41
CA PRO A 163 2.75 -1.91 -39.56
C PRO A 163 2.95 -1.16 -40.88
N GLY A 164 2.01 -1.31 -41.82
CA GLY A 164 2.15 -0.81 -43.19
C GLY A 164 2.24 -1.89 -44.27
N GLY A 165 2.18 -3.17 -43.90
CA GLY A 165 2.05 -4.29 -44.85
C GLY A 165 3.37 -4.85 -45.41
N LYS A 166 4.50 -4.18 -45.12
CA LYS A 166 5.84 -4.67 -45.47
C LYS A 166 6.15 -5.96 -44.73
N GLN A 167 6.76 -6.93 -45.41
CA GLN A 167 7.16 -8.20 -44.80
C GLN A 167 8.67 -8.24 -44.58
N ILE A 168 9.09 -8.80 -43.44
CA ILE A 168 10.50 -9.04 -43.13
C ILE A 168 10.74 -10.52 -42.86
N LEU A 169 11.84 -11.04 -43.38
CA LEU A 169 12.39 -12.34 -43.07
C LEU A 169 13.46 -12.17 -41.99
N THR A 170 13.36 -13.00 -40.95
CA THR A 170 14.36 -13.06 -39.88
C THR A 170 14.89 -14.46 -39.72
N TYR A 171 16.19 -14.60 -39.48
CA TYR A 171 16.83 -15.89 -39.20
C TYR A 171 18.08 -15.66 -38.35
N PHE A 172 18.53 -16.71 -37.65
CA PHE A 172 19.74 -16.66 -36.82
C PHE A 172 20.91 -17.31 -37.55
N GLU A 173 22.06 -16.65 -37.49
CA GLU A 173 23.35 -17.14 -37.95
C GLU A 173 24.20 -17.52 -36.75
N THR A 174 24.57 -18.79 -36.61
CA THR A 174 25.41 -19.27 -35.50
C THR A 174 26.69 -19.91 -36.04
N ASN A 175 27.84 -19.47 -35.54
CA ASN A 175 29.14 -20.05 -35.89
C ASN A 175 29.41 -21.30 -35.04
N HIS A 176 29.77 -22.41 -35.67
CA HIS A 176 30.04 -23.69 -34.97
C HIS A 176 31.26 -23.65 -34.05
N THR A 177 32.26 -22.84 -34.37
CA THR A 177 33.57 -22.85 -33.71
C THR A 177 33.67 -21.79 -32.62
N SER A 178 33.07 -20.61 -32.85
CA SER A 178 33.12 -19.48 -31.90
C SER A 178 31.87 -19.34 -31.02
N GLY A 179 30.75 -19.99 -31.38
CA GLY A 179 29.48 -19.81 -30.69
C GLY A 179 28.83 -18.43 -30.89
N GLU A 180 29.40 -17.59 -31.77
CA GLU A 180 28.83 -16.29 -32.09
C GLU A 180 27.47 -16.43 -32.78
N CYS A 181 26.49 -15.70 -32.27
CA CYS A 181 25.13 -15.70 -32.78
C CYS A 181 24.74 -14.29 -33.24
N HIS A 182 24.18 -14.19 -34.44
CA HIS A 182 23.67 -12.95 -35.02
C HIS A 182 22.20 -13.16 -35.44
N LEU A 183 21.35 -12.17 -35.19
CA LEU A 183 20.04 -12.12 -35.83
C LEU A 183 20.18 -11.35 -37.15
N VAL A 184 19.68 -11.92 -38.24
CA VAL A 184 19.60 -11.22 -39.52
C VAL A 184 18.16 -10.84 -39.82
N ARG A 185 17.97 -9.60 -40.28
CA ARG A 185 16.71 -9.04 -40.77
C ARG A 185 16.86 -8.68 -42.25
N LEU A 186 15.92 -9.17 -43.07
CA LEU A 186 15.84 -8.92 -44.52
C LEU A 186 14.42 -8.45 -44.89
N PRO A 187 14.25 -7.27 -45.49
CA PRO A 187 12.98 -6.87 -46.11
C PRO A 187 12.66 -7.76 -47.32
N LEU A 188 11.41 -8.20 -47.48
CA LEU A 188 10.98 -8.97 -48.64
C LEU A 188 10.86 -8.12 -49.91
N GLU A 189 10.62 -6.81 -49.77
CA GLU A 189 10.43 -5.87 -50.88
C GLU A 189 11.76 -5.30 -51.42
N ASP A 190 12.74 -5.08 -50.53
CA ASP A 190 14.08 -4.57 -50.83
C ASP A 190 15.16 -5.59 -50.42
N GLY A 191 15.34 -6.64 -51.24
CA GLY A 191 16.23 -7.77 -50.96
C GLY A 191 17.73 -7.45 -50.83
N ASN A 192 18.13 -6.18 -50.97
CA ASN A 192 19.52 -5.72 -50.85
C ASN A 192 19.89 -5.21 -49.44
N LEU A 193 18.92 -4.98 -48.56
CA LEU A 193 19.16 -4.36 -47.24
C LEU A 193 19.25 -5.41 -46.13
N ARG A 194 20.39 -6.09 -46.03
CA ARG A 194 20.70 -7.08 -44.97
C ARG A 194 21.22 -6.40 -43.71
N GLN A 195 20.43 -6.43 -42.63
CA GLN A 195 20.84 -5.94 -41.31
C GLN A 195 21.23 -7.11 -40.41
N ARG A 196 22.47 -7.10 -39.87
CA ARG A 196 22.97 -8.13 -38.94
C ARG A 196 23.08 -7.55 -37.53
N PHE A 197 22.29 -8.05 -36.60
CA PHE A 197 22.28 -7.66 -35.19
C PHE A 197 23.19 -8.60 -34.38
N PRO A 198 24.38 -8.15 -33.91
CA PRO A 198 25.29 -9.00 -33.14
C PRO A 198 24.73 -9.25 -31.73
N LEU A 199 24.60 -10.51 -31.31
CA LEU A 199 24.18 -10.83 -29.94
C LEU A 199 25.39 -10.88 -29.01
N LYS A 200 25.96 -9.71 -28.71
CA LYS A 200 27.11 -9.54 -27.80
C LYS A 200 26.83 -8.42 -26.80
N ARG A 201 27.43 -8.52 -25.60
CA ARG A 201 27.42 -7.47 -24.57
C ARG A 201 28.86 -7.08 -24.24
N GLY A 202 29.15 -5.79 -24.15
CA GLY A 202 30.50 -5.26 -23.88
C GLY A 202 31.06 -5.73 -22.53
N ASN A 203 32.38 -6.00 -22.50
CA ASN A 203 33.26 -6.28 -21.35
C ASN A 203 32.87 -7.40 -20.36
N LEU A 204 31.77 -8.11 -20.55
CA LEU A 204 31.31 -9.18 -19.66
C LEU A 204 31.41 -10.54 -20.37
N GLN A 205 32.01 -11.55 -19.73
CA GLN A 205 31.97 -12.96 -20.17
C GLN A 205 30.54 -13.54 -20.05
N THR A 206 29.57 -12.94 -20.73
CA THR A 206 28.16 -13.37 -20.72
C THR A 206 27.79 -14.00 -22.06
N THR A 207 27.17 -15.17 -22.01
CA THR A 207 26.74 -15.91 -23.20
C THR A 207 25.22 -15.87 -23.33
N VAL A 208 24.72 -15.97 -24.57
CA VAL A 208 23.28 -16.04 -24.85
C VAL A 208 22.80 -17.46 -24.55
N CYS A 209 21.91 -17.60 -23.58
CA CYS A 209 21.32 -18.87 -23.18
C CYS A 209 20.12 -19.25 -24.05
N GLY A 210 19.42 -18.25 -24.61
CA GLY A 210 18.31 -18.47 -25.53
C GLY A 210 17.84 -17.20 -26.22
N ALA A 211 17.42 -17.32 -27.48
CA ALA A 211 16.94 -16.21 -28.30
C ALA A 211 15.76 -16.63 -29.20
N ALA A 212 14.81 -15.72 -29.37
CA ALA A 212 13.69 -15.85 -30.30
C ALA A 212 13.16 -14.48 -30.73
N VAL A 213 12.62 -14.39 -31.94
CA VAL A 213 11.83 -13.24 -32.39
C VAL A 213 10.37 -13.49 -32.04
N ILE A 214 9.74 -12.49 -31.43
CA ILE A 214 8.35 -12.53 -30.96
C ILE A 214 7.52 -11.51 -31.74
N GLU A 215 6.25 -11.83 -31.99
CA GLU A 215 5.28 -10.88 -32.53
C GLU A 215 4.92 -9.91 -31.40
N GLY A 216 5.20 -8.61 -31.52
CA GLY A 216 4.82 -7.56 -30.55
C GLY A 216 3.50 -6.87 -30.94
N ASP A 217 3.15 -5.77 -30.26
CA ASP A 217 1.98 -4.92 -30.60
C ASP A 217 2.24 -4.16 -31.90
N GLY A 218 2.10 -4.85 -33.03
CA GLY A 218 2.30 -4.32 -34.38
C GLY A 218 3.71 -4.52 -34.94
N VAL A 219 4.76 -4.55 -34.11
CA VAL A 219 6.17 -4.70 -34.55
C VAL A 219 6.82 -5.92 -33.90
N PRO A 220 7.58 -6.77 -34.63
CA PRO A 220 8.31 -7.88 -34.05
C PRO A 220 9.48 -7.41 -33.19
N SER A 221 9.79 -8.16 -32.14
CA SER A 221 10.89 -7.86 -31.22
C SER A 221 11.78 -9.08 -31.01
N LEU A 222 13.09 -8.86 -30.93
CA LEU A 222 14.07 -9.86 -30.56
C LEU A 222 14.13 -9.98 -29.03
N CYS A 223 13.77 -11.14 -28.49
CA CYS A 223 13.90 -11.49 -27.07
C CYS A 223 15.14 -12.35 -26.84
N THR A 224 16.03 -11.93 -25.95
CA THR A 224 17.27 -12.67 -25.59
C THR A 224 17.36 -12.91 -24.08
N ILE A 225 17.87 -14.07 -23.68
CA ILE A 225 18.12 -14.47 -22.29
C ILE A 225 19.59 -14.83 -22.15
N TRP A 226 20.22 -14.30 -21.11
CA TRP A 226 21.68 -14.33 -20.91
C TRP A 226 22.10 -15.15 -19.69
N SER A 227 23.37 -15.52 -19.63
CA SER A 227 23.96 -16.34 -18.55
C SER A 227 23.92 -15.68 -17.17
N ASP A 228 23.75 -14.36 -17.11
CA ASP A 228 23.50 -13.59 -15.89
C ASP A 228 22.01 -13.54 -15.49
N LYS A 229 21.16 -14.37 -16.11
CA LYS A 229 19.70 -14.45 -15.94
C LYS A 229 18.91 -13.25 -16.48
N ARG A 230 19.54 -12.28 -17.17
CA ARG A 230 18.84 -11.10 -17.70
C ARG A 230 18.10 -11.42 -19.01
N ILE A 231 16.89 -10.89 -19.15
CA ILE A 231 16.08 -10.89 -20.37
C ILE A 231 16.14 -9.51 -21.01
N PHE A 232 16.48 -9.42 -22.29
CA PHE A 232 16.48 -8.17 -23.08
C PHE A 232 15.50 -8.26 -24.25
N LEU A 233 14.97 -7.11 -24.65
CA LEU A 233 14.07 -6.97 -25.79
C LEU A 233 14.55 -5.85 -26.72
N LEU A 234 14.68 -6.16 -28.01
CA LEU A 234 15.01 -5.19 -29.06
C LEU A 234 13.88 -5.15 -30.09
N THR A 235 13.26 -3.98 -30.28
CA THR A 235 12.24 -3.79 -31.33
C THR A 235 12.89 -3.79 -32.71
N LEU A 236 12.29 -4.50 -33.67
CA LEU A 236 12.80 -4.66 -35.05
C LEU A 236 11.97 -3.83 -36.05
N ASP A 237 11.76 -2.56 -35.75
CA ASP A 237 11.12 -1.59 -36.66
C ASP A 237 12.09 -1.11 -37.77
N ASP A 238 11.61 -0.24 -38.65
CA ASP A 238 12.42 0.35 -39.71
C ASP A 238 13.57 1.23 -39.19
N CYS A 239 13.50 1.67 -37.94
CA CYS A 239 14.52 2.48 -37.26
C CYS A 239 15.54 1.64 -36.48
N ALA A 240 15.39 0.32 -36.43
CA ALA A 240 16.23 -0.56 -35.63
C ALA A 240 17.69 -0.54 -36.09
N GLN A 241 18.57 -0.05 -35.22
CA GLN A 241 20.01 -0.02 -35.46
C GLN A 241 20.69 -1.28 -34.90
N PRO A 242 21.53 -1.99 -35.69
CA PRO A 242 22.26 -3.17 -35.23
C PRO A 242 23.07 -3.00 -33.95
N GLU A 243 23.62 -1.80 -33.75
CA GLU A 243 24.46 -1.43 -32.60
C GLU A 243 23.71 -1.44 -31.27
N ARG A 244 22.37 -1.31 -31.29
CA ARG A 244 21.52 -1.32 -30.09
C ARG A 244 21.23 -2.74 -29.56
N SER A 245 21.77 -3.78 -30.19
CA SER A 245 21.68 -5.15 -29.68
C SER A 245 22.45 -5.28 -28.36
N PRO A 246 21.89 -5.93 -27.31
CA PRO A 246 20.73 -6.82 -27.30
C PRO A 246 19.37 -6.18 -26.98
N GLY A 247 19.29 -4.84 -26.91
CA GLY A 247 18.07 -4.09 -26.62
C GLY A 247 17.94 -3.66 -25.15
N THR A 248 16.72 -3.35 -24.73
CA THR A 248 16.41 -2.85 -23.39
C THR A 248 16.25 -4.00 -22.39
N PHE A 249 16.71 -3.79 -21.16
CA PHE A 249 16.55 -4.77 -20.09
C PHE A 249 15.08 -4.88 -19.66
N VAL A 250 14.55 -6.11 -19.63
CA VAL A 250 13.15 -6.39 -19.26
C VAL A 250 13.04 -6.91 -17.83
N SER A 251 13.67 -8.05 -17.53
CA SER A 251 13.50 -8.78 -16.26
C SER A 251 14.57 -9.86 -16.04
N MET A 252 14.59 -10.47 -14.85
CA MET A 252 15.47 -11.58 -14.48
C MET A 252 14.72 -12.92 -14.50
N LEU A 253 15.31 -13.96 -15.10
CA LEU A 253 14.77 -15.33 -15.12
C LEU A 253 15.35 -16.16 -13.97
N ASN A 254 14.61 -16.24 -12.85
CA ASN A 254 15.09 -16.94 -11.64
C ASN A 254 14.67 -18.41 -11.54
N HIS A 255 13.78 -18.89 -12.42
CA HIS A 255 13.14 -20.21 -12.29
C HIS A 255 13.83 -21.34 -13.04
N LEU A 256 14.68 -21.01 -14.02
CA LEU A 256 15.41 -21.97 -14.84
C LEU A 256 16.91 -21.75 -14.66
N LYS A 257 17.69 -22.82 -14.82
CA LYS A 257 19.14 -22.77 -14.85
C LYS A 257 19.58 -22.21 -16.20
N VAL A 258 20.29 -21.08 -16.17
CA VAL A 258 20.79 -20.39 -17.38
C VAL A 258 22.14 -20.90 -17.83
N ASP A 259 22.86 -21.69 -17.01
CA ASP A 259 24.10 -22.36 -17.43
C ASP A 259 23.83 -23.46 -18.50
N SER A 260 22.55 -23.82 -18.69
CA SER A 260 22.09 -24.78 -19.70
C SER A 260 21.28 -24.07 -20.78
N SER A 261 21.32 -24.59 -22.01
CA SER A 261 20.61 -23.96 -23.14
C SER A 261 19.08 -23.90 -22.92
N LEU A 262 18.49 -22.76 -23.31
CA LEU A 262 17.07 -22.48 -23.18
C LEU A 262 16.40 -22.45 -24.55
N SER A 263 15.25 -23.11 -24.65
CA SER A 263 14.41 -23.06 -25.84
C SER A 263 13.34 -22.01 -25.68
N LEU A 264 13.33 -21.02 -26.58
CA LEU A 264 12.36 -19.93 -26.60
C LEU A 264 11.46 -20.00 -27.84
N LEU A 265 10.18 -19.70 -27.65
CA LEU A 265 9.19 -19.60 -28.71
C LEU A 265 8.21 -18.45 -28.41
N GLY A 266 8.10 -17.49 -29.33
CA GLY A 266 7.05 -16.47 -29.28
C GLY A 266 5.68 -17.07 -29.63
N LEU A 267 4.66 -16.78 -28.80
CA LEU A 267 3.29 -17.27 -29.00
C LEU A 267 2.29 -16.14 -29.30
N SER A 268 2.52 -14.93 -28.76
CA SER A 268 1.68 -13.74 -28.96
C SER A 268 2.45 -12.47 -28.60
N GLY A 269 1.87 -11.29 -28.89
CA GLY A 269 2.30 -9.92 -28.53
C GLY A 269 3.28 -9.81 -27.36
N HIS A 270 2.87 -10.40 -26.23
CA HIS A 270 3.57 -10.29 -24.95
C HIS A 270 3.84 -11.62 -24.27
N SER A 271 3.70 -12.76 -24.96
CA SER A 271 3.81 -14.10 -24.33
C SER A 271 4.84 -14.98 -25.03
N VAL A 272 5.79 -15.50 -24.24
CA VAL A 272 6.89 -16.37 -24.69
C VAL A 272 6.84 -17.69 -23.94
N ALA A 273 6.91 -18.80 -24.67
CA ALA A 273 7.19 -20.10 -24.09
C ALA A 273 8.71 -20.27 -23.90
N ILE A 274 9.12 -20.63 -22.68
CA ILE A 274 10.52 -20.86 -22.30
C ILE A 274 10.63 -22.26 -21.72
N TYR A 275 11.45 -23.12 -22.32
CA TYR A 275 11.77 -24.44 -21.78
C TYR A 275 13.24 -24.51 -21.34
N GLY A 276 13.50 -25.06 -20.15
CA GLY A 276 14.85 -25.21 -19.62
C GLY A 276 14.94 -26.10 -18.37
N ALA A 277 16.17 -26.34 -17.91
CA ALA A 277 16.43 -27.10 -16.68
C ALA A 277 16.00 -26.32 -15.43
N ASN A 278 15.52 -27.02 -14.41
CA ASN A 278 15.10 -26.40 -13.14
C ASN A 278 16.32 -25.94 -12.30
N TYR A 279 16.12 -24.88 -11.51
CA TYR A 279 17.11 -24.41 -10.52
C TYR A 279 16.92 -25.15 -9.18
N GLY A 280 17.99 -25.65 -8.54
CA GLY A 280 17.88 -26.61 -7.43
C GLY A 280 18.63 -26.25 -6.14
N GLN A 281 17.93 -26.35 -4.99
CA GLN A 281 18.51 -26.48 -3.62
C GLN A 281 18.04 -27.77 -2.89
N LYS A 282 17.20 -28.62 -3.50
CA LYS A 282 16.73 -29.90 -2.91
C LYS A 282 16.76 -31.03 -3.95
N LYS A 283 16.98 -32.27 -3.49
CA LYS A 283 17.14 -33.52 -4.28
C LYS A 283 16.01 -33.86 -5.27
N GLU A 284 14.88 -33.16 -5.24
CA GLU A 284 13.77 -33.31 -6.22
C GLU A 284 13.93 -32.45 -7.49
N SER A 285 15.03 -31.70 -7.63
CA SER A 285 15.21 -30.67 -8.66
C SER A 285 15.85 -31.12 -9.98
N GLU A 286 16.03 -32.42 -10.23
CA GLU A 286 16.65 -32.97 -11.45
C GLU A 286 15.67 -33.07 -12.65
N GLY A 287 14.96 -31.99 -12.98
CA GLY A 287 13.97 -31.97 -14.07
C GLY A 287 14.00 -30.72 -14.95
N ALA A 288 13.06 -30.61 -15.88
CA ALA A 288 12.85 -29.44 -16.73
C ALA A 288 11.49 -28.78 -16.49
N SER A 289 11.34 -27.54 -16.93
CA SER A 289 10.04 -26.87 -16.95
C SER A 289 9.81 -26.11 -18.24
N LEU A 290 8.57 -26.17 -18.75
CA LEU A 290 8.03 -25.26 -19.76
C LEU A 290 7.24 -24.14 -19.06
N LEU A 291 7.65 -22.90 -19.29
CA LEU A 291 7.08 -21.70 -18.73
C LEU A 291 6.37 -20.90 -19.83
N LEU A 292 5.17 -20.41 -19.55
CA LEU A 292 4.53 -19.36 -20.35
C LEU A 292 4.83 -18.03 -19.68
N TYR A 293 5.86 -17.32 -20.15
CA TYR A 293 6.30 -16.04 -19.58
C TYR A 293 5.63 -14.86 -20.29
N ASN A 294 5.08 -13.93 -19.53
CA ASN A 294 4.55 -12.69 -20.09
C ASN A 294 5.57 -11.57 -19.92
N LEU A 295 6.04 -11.01 -21.04
CA LEU A 295 7.10 -10.00 -21.07
C LEU A 295 6.63 -8.63 -20.57
N GLN A 296 5.38 -8.24 -20.86
CA GLN A 296 4.79 -6.96 -20.43
C GLN A 296 4.63 -6.89 -18.90
N TYR A 297 4.07 -7.95 -18.31
CA TYR A 297 3.78 -8.03 -16.88
C TYR A 297 4.90 -8.69 -16.06
N LYS A 298 5.95 -9.20 -16.72
CA LYS A 298 7.14 -9.83 -16.11
C LYS A 298 6.77 -10.99 -15.17
N VAL A 299 5.82 -11.83 -15.58
CA VAL A 299 5.31 -12.94 -14.76
C VAL A 299 5.18 -14.23 -15.55
N ILE A 300 5.38 -15.36 -14.88
CA ILE A 300 5.04 -16.68 -15.41
C ILE A 300 3.52 -16.86 -15.28
N LYS A 301 2.83 -16.97 -16.41
CA LYS A 301 1.39 -17.25 -16.47
C LYS A 301 1.07 -18.70 -16.12
N VAL A 302 1.86 -19.64 -16.62
CA VAL A 302 1.68 -21.09 -16.40
C VAL A 302 3.02 -21.81 -16.44
N LYS A 303 3.17 -22.86 -15.63
CA LYS A 303 4.34 -23.75 -15.59
C LYS A 303 3.92 -25.20 -15.76
N GLN A 304 4.63 -25.94 -16.60
CA GLN A 304 4.53 -27.40 -16.75
C GLN A 304 5.88 -28.03 -16.40
N PHE A 305 5.88 -29.00 -15.48
CA PHE A 305 7.08 -29.71 -15.06
C PHE A 305 7.29 -30.99 -15.88
N PHE A 306 8.55 -31.32 -16.13
CA PHE A 306 9.01 -32.56 -16.76
C PHE A 306 10.08 -33.22 -15.88
N LYS A 307 10.04 -34.55 -15.80
CA LYS A 307 10.95 -35.34 -14.96
C LYS A 307 12.40 -35.32 -15.42
N VAL A 308 12.66 -35.06 -16.70
CA VAL A 308 13.99 -35.12 -17.31
C VAL A 308 14.20 -33.87 -18.16
N TYR A 309 15.39 -33.29 -18.08
CA TYR A 309 15.82 -32.22 -18.98
C TYR A 309 16.55 -32.78 -20.19
N PHE A 310 16.27 -32.18 -21.35
CA PHE A 310 16.93 -32.48 -22.62
C PHE A 310 17.44 -31.16 -23.19
N ASP A 311 18.74 -31.10 -23.44
CA ASP A 311 19.45 -29.92 -23.96
C ASP A 311 19.14 -29.62 -25.43
N PHE A 312 18.81 -30.64 -26.22
CA PHE A 312 18.46 -30.51 -27.64
C PHE A 312 16.98 -30.19 -27.91
N SER A 313 16.17 -29.94 -26.87
CA SER A 313 14.72 -29.73 -27.03
C SER A 313 14.44 -28.60 -28.03
N LYS A 314 13.39 -28.74 -28.84
CA LYS A 314 12.91 -27.71 -29.77
C LYS A 314 11.42 -27.48 -29.55
N LEU A 315 10.99 -26.24 -29.78
CA LEU A 315 9.62 -25.78 -29.57
C LEU A 315 9.00 -25.34 -30.90
N TRP A 316 7.75 -25.74 -31.14
CA TRP A 316 6.92 -25.26 -32.23
C TRP A 316 5.55 -24.81 -31.72
N SER A 317 4.94 -23.84 -32.38
CA SER A 317 3.55 -23.42 -32.15
C SER A 317 2.73 -23.68 -33.40
N ILE A 318 1.62 -24.41 -33.24
CA ILE A 318 0.60 -24.58 -34.29
C ILE A 318 -0.76 -24.41 -33.63
N ASP A 319 -1.53 -23.44 -34.09
CA ASP A 319 -2.79 -23.01 -33.47
C ASP A 319 -2.60 -22.74 -31.95
N ASN A 320 -3.34 -23.44 -31.10
CA ASN A 320 -3.30 -23.33 -29.63
C ASN A 320 -2.49 -24.47 -28.98
N HIS A 321 -1.53 -25.05 -29.71
CA HIS A 321 -0.72 -26.17 -29.27
C HIS A 321 0.77 -25.84 -29.34
N ILE A 322 1.48 -26.07 -28.24
CA ILE A 322 2.93 -26.05 -28.18
C ILE A 322 3.41 -27.48 -28.37
N LEU A 323 4.19 -27.72 -29.42
CA LEU A 323 4.84 -29.00 -29.64
C LEU A 323 6.28 -28.95 -29.13
N LEU A 324 6.69 -29.96 -28.39
CA LEU A 324 7.98 -30.06 -27.73
C LEU A 324 8.59 -31.43 -27.99
N ALA A 325 9.80 -31.46 -28.56
CA ALA A 325 10.56 -32.69 -28.72
C ALA A 325 11.28 -33.04 -27.41
N LEU A 326 10.85 -34.12 -26.74
CA LEU A 326 11.38 -34.59 -25.45
C LEU A 326 11.86 -36.04 -25.57
N GLY A 327 13.18 -36.26 -25.47
CA GLY A 327 13.74 -37.59 -25.60
C GLY A 327 13.27 -38.25 -26.89
N GLN A 328 12.72 -39.47 -26.82
CA GLN A 328 12.21 -40.20 -28.00
C GLN A 328 10.74 -39.88 -28.36
N ASN A 329 10.15 -38.79 -27.88
CA ASN A 329 8.74 -38.48 -28.13
C ASN A 329 8.53 -37.04 -28.57
N LEU A 330 7.62 -36.85 -29.52
CA LEU A 330 7.03 -35.55 -29.81
C LEU A 330 5.83 -35.35 -28.88
N SER A 331 5.90 -34.35 -28.01
CA SER A 331 4.84 -34.06 -27.05
C SER A 331 4.07 -32.80 -27.42
N VAL A 332 2.78 -32.80 -27.09
CA VAL A 332 1.88 -31.67 -27.30
C VAL A 332 1.42 -31.14 -25.96
N VAL A 333 1.51 -29.83 -25.78
CA VAL A 333 0.97 -29.10 -24.65
C VAL A 333 -0.08 -28.13 -25.20
N GLN A 334 -1.35 -28.41 -24.93
CA GLN A 334 -2.43 -27.50 -25.29
C GLN A 334 -2.46 -26.32 -24.32
N TYR A 335 -2.50 -25.09 -24.85
CA TYR A 335 -2.60 -23.87 -24.05
C TYR A 335 -3.85 -23.08 -24.46
N ARG A 336 -4.54 -22.52 -23.47
CA ARG A 336 -5.66 -21.60 -23.71
C ARG A 336 -5.29 -20.22 -23.20
N VAL A 337 -5.07 -19.28 -24.12
CA VAL A 337 -4.96 -17.84 -23.79
C VAL A 337 -6.37 -17.27 -23.85
N SER A 338 -6.87 -16.70 -22.75
CA SER A 338 -8.16 -15.99 -22.79
C SER A 338 -8.03 -14.75 -23.65
N LYS A 339 -8.89 -14.61 -24.67
CA LYS A 339 -8.84 -13.46 -25.59
C LYS A 339 -9.54 -12.19 -25.07
N GLU A 340 -10.40 -12.24 -24.03
CA GLU A 340 -10.96 -11.01 -23.46
C GLU A 340 -11.15 -11.03 -21.92
N LEU A 341 -11.16 -9.80 -21.38
CA LEU A 341 -11.81 -9.27 -20.16
C LEU A 341 -11.06 -9.10 -18.82
N LEU A 342 -9.73 -9.13 -18.82
CA LEU A 342 -8.93 -8.53 -17.72
C LEU A 342 -7.83 -7.58 -18.22
N SER A 343 -7.48 -7.65 -19.50
CA SER A 343 -6.53 -6.77 -20.16
C SER A 343 -7.15 -5.46 -20.70
N GLU A 344 -8.48 -5.36 -20.77
CA GLU A 344 -9.18 -4.13 -21.21
C GLU A 344 -9.69 -3.27 -20.04
N LEU A 345 -9.81 -3.83 -18.83
CA LEU A 345 -10.20 -3.06 -17.62
C LEU A 345 -9.00 -2.43 -16.90
N VAL A 346 -7.78 -2.77 -17.29
CA VAL A 346 -6.55 -2.13 -16.82
C VAL A 346 -6.12 -1.16 -17.91
N GLY A 347 -6.58 0.08 -17.77
CA GLY A 347 -6.45 1.14 -18.77
C GLY A 347 -5.08 1.22 -19.43
N THR A 348 -5.13 1.33 -20.75
CA THR A 348 -4.11 1.93 -21.60
C THR A 348 -3.73 3.31 -21.05
N GLN A 349 -2.50 3.46 -20.57
CA GLN A 349 -1.74 4.67 -20.87
C GLN A 349 -0.68 4.28 -21.90
N VAL A 350 -0.86 4.79 -23.12
CA VAL A 350 0.24 4.99 -24.04
C VAL A 350 1.11 6.06 -23.40
N CYS A 351 2.24 5.66 -22.82
CA CYS A 351 3.32 6.60 -22.54
C CYS A 351 4.16 6.64 -23.83
N ASN A 352 3.92 7.64 -24.67
CA ASN A 352 4.90 8.05 -25.66
C ASN A 352 6.02 8.74 -24.88
N ASP A 353 7.05 7.98 -24.52
CA ASP A 353 8.46 8.41 -24.49
C ASP A 353 9.32 7.36 -23.78
N TYR A 354 9.86 6.43 -24.56
CA TYR A 354 11.09 5.71 -24.20
C TYR A 354 12.00 5.63 -25.42
N GLN A 355 12.65 6.74 -25.75
CA GLN A 355 14.00 6.69 -26.29
C GLN A 355 14.97 7.09 -25.18
N THR A 356 15.26 6.14 -24.28
CA THR A 356 16.53 6.17 -23.54
C THR A 356 17.38 5.03 -24.08
N SER A 357 18.31 5.39 -24.97
CA SER A 357 19.43 4.54 -25.32
C SER A 357 20.34 4.40 -24.10
N VAL A 358 20.60 3.15 -23.70
CA VAL A 358 21.65 2.85 -22.74
C VAL A 358 22.97 2.92 -23.50
N GLU A 359 23.65 4.07 -23.43
CA GLU A 359 25.09 4.12 -23.71
C GLU A 359 25.83 4.06 -22.37
N GLY A 360 26.74 3.10 -22.28
CA GLY A 360 27.86 3.14 -21.35
C GLY A 360 27.55 2.82 -19.89
N ASP A 361 28.17 1.76 -19.40
CA ASP A 361 28.33 1.51 -17.97
C ASP A 361 28.95 2.73 -17.27
N GLN A 362 28.15 3.57 -16.60
CA GLN A 362 28.58 4.36 -15.45
C GLN A 362 27.43 4.49 -14.44
N ILE A 363 27.51 3.64 -13.42
CA ILE A 363 27.00 3.95 -12.09
C ILE A 363 27.99 4.96 -11.52
N ASN A 364 27.60 6.24 -11.42
CA ASN A 364 28.10 7.25 -10.48
C ASN A 364 27.38 8.57 -10.78
N GLU A 365 26.27 8.82 -10.10
CA GLU A 365 25.71 10.17 -9.97
C GLU A 365 26.55 10.89 -8.92
N ASP A 366 27.51 11.74 -9.33
CA ASP A 366 28.03 12.85 -8.51
C ASP A 366 28.95 13.84 -9.27
N ASP A 367 29.47 13.53 -10.47
CA ASP A 367 30.43 14.42 -11.17
C ASP A 367 29.82 15.38 -12.23
N CYS A 368 28.52 15.30 -12.51
CA CYS A 368 27.92 16.05 -13.63
C CYS A 368 27.68 17.56 -13.37
N ILE A 369 28.09 18.09 -12.21
CA ILE A 369 27.94 19.52 -11.86
C ILE A 369 29.23 20.32 -12.09
N GLN A 370 30.41 19.69 -12.17
CA GLN A 370 31.66 20.42 -12.40
C GLN A 370 31.92 20.79 -13.87
N ASP A 371 31.41 20.02 -14.82
CA ASP A 371 31.67 20.27 -16.25
C ASP A 371 30.86 21.45 -16.82
N TYR A 372 29.73 21.82 -16.19
CA TYR A 372 28.96 23.01 -16.60
C TYR A 372 29.58 24.34 -16.12
N LEU A 373 30.53 24.29 -15.17
CA LEU A 373 31.23 25.47 -14.62
C LEU A 373 32.49 25.85 -15.40
N GLN A 374 32.94 25.04 -16.36
CA GLN A 374 34.10 25.34 -17.20
C GLN A 374 33.79 26.01 -18.54
N TYR A 375 32.52 26.17 -18.93
CA TYR A 375 32.15 26.69 -20.25
C TYR A 375 31.73 28.18 -20.30
N THR A 376 32.12 29.00 -19.32
CA THR A 376 31.79 30.46 -19.31
C THR A 376 33.00 31.38 -19.14
N THR A 377 34.21 30.96 -19.52
CA THR A 377 35.41 31.83 -19.52
C THR A 377 35.84 32.31 -20.90
N SER A 378 34.96 32.35 -21.90
CA SER A 378 35.31 32.87 -23.23
C SER A 378 34.15 33.57 -23.92
N ILE A 379 34.44 34.74 -24.51
CA ILE A 379 33.57 35.69 -25.23
C ILE A 379 32.92 36.71 -24.28
N GLY A 380 33.14 38.02 -24.31
CA GLY A 380 33.72 38.95 -25.29
C GLY A 380 32.86 40.23 -25.30
N LYS A 381 33.44 41.39 -24.99
CA LYS A 381 32.81 42.74 -24.85
C LYS A 381 31.92 43.15 -26.05
N CYS A 382 30.82 43.89 -25.79
CA CYS A 382 30.26 45.03 -26.59
C CYS A 382 28.97 45.57 -25.88
N THR A 383 29.00 46.73 -25.20
CA THR A 383 28.72 48.14 -25.60
C THR A 383 27.26 48.60 -25.46
N GLU A 384 27.11 49.74 -24.78
CA GLU A 384 25.91 50.51 -24.41
C GLU A 384 25.04 50.95 -25.59
N LEU A 385 23.74 51.20 -25.36
CA LEU A 385 22.94 52.20 -26.10
C LEU A 385 21.76 52.74 -25.25
N GLU A 386 21.49 54.03 -25.45
CA GLU A 386 20.79 55.01 -24.59
C GLU A 386 19.24 55.11 -24.73
N TYR A 387 18.68 55.94 -23.85
CA TYR A 387 17.28 56.28 -23.53
C TYR A 387 16.73 57.52 -24.28
N VAL A 388 15.45 57.57 -24.71
CA VAL A 388 14.67 58.81 -24.99
C VAL A 388 13.12 58.61 -24.82
N PRO A 389 12.30 59.59 -24.34
CA PRO A 389 10.97 59.37 -23.75
C PRO A 389 9.71 59.90 -24.50
N LYS A 390 8.55 59.29 -24.12
CA LYS A 390 7.12 59.71 -24.01
C LYS A 390 6.42 60.68 -25.01
N ARG A 391 5.17 60.33 -25.39
CA ARG A 391 4.01 61.27 -25.49
C ARG A 391 2.63 60.56 -25.39
N THR A 392 1.70 61.20 -24.69
CA THR A 392 0.31 60.85 -24.29
C THR A 392 -0.75 61.33 -25.29
N TYR A 393 -1.92 60.67 -25.43
CA TYR A 393 -3.21 61.29 -25.82
C TYR A 393 -4.47 60.50 -25.38
N HIS A 394 -5.59 61.22 -25.23
CA HIS A 394 -6.88 60.90 -24.60
C HIS A 394 -7.98 60.30 -25.53
N ILE A 395 -9.02 59.80 -24.86
CA ILE A 395 -10.24 59.02 -25.24
C ILE A 395 -11.25 59.79 -26.13
N ASN A 396 -12.11 59.05 -26.88
CA ASN A 396 -13.54 59.37 -27.07
C ASN A 396 -14.39 58.11 -27.42
N GLU A 397 -15.63 58.06 -26.91
CA GLU A 397 -16.68 57.03 -27.12
C GLU A 397 -17.64 57.37 -28.29
N ALA A 398 -18.36 56.36 -28.83
CA ALA A 398 -19.75 56.50 -29.33
C ALA A 398 -20.46 55.15 -29.69
N ASP A 399 -21.71 55.03 -29.22
CA ASP A 399 -22.95 54.48 -29.84
C ASP A 399 -23.28 52.96 -29.96
N GLY A 400 -24.25 52.51 -29.12
CA GLY A 400 -25.65 52.35 -29.57
C GLY A 400 -26.25 50.98 -30.02
N LYS A 401 -26.91 50.28 -29.08
CA LYS A 401 -28.12 49.39 -29.20
C LYS A 401 -28.05 47.94 -29.73
N SER A 402 -28.06 47.00 -28.77
CA SER A 402 -28.98 45.86 -28.50
C SER A 402 -29.59 44.98 -29.61
N VAL A 403 -29.39 43.65 -29.53
CA VAL A 403 -30.43 42.58 -29.52
C VAL A 403 -29.90 41.34 -28.75
N ALA A 404 -30.76 40.74 -27.91
CA ALA A 404 -30.49 39.62 -27.02
C ALA A 404 -30.73 38.23 -27.66
N PHE A 405 -29.91 37.23 -27.32
CA PHE A 405 -30.38 36.00 -26.62
C PHE A 405 -29.20 35.14 -26.13
N ILE A 406 -29.20 34.92 -24.80
CA ILE A 406 -28.53 33.90 -23.97
C ILE A 406 -27.07 33.61 -24.30
N GLY A 407 -26.21 34.49 -23.75
CA GLY A 407 -24.77 34.33 -23.74
C GLY A 407 -24.26 33.51 -22.56
N VAL A 408 -22.99 33.14 -22.70
CA VAL A 408 -22.11 32.45 -21.75
C VAL A 408 -22.17 32.99 -20.32
N GLU A 409 -22.73 34.19 -20.09
CA GLU A 409 -22.92 34.82 -18.79
C GLU A 409 -23.73 34.01 -17.76
N SER A 410 -24.67 33.13 -18.14
CA SER A 410 -25.35 32.27 -17.13
C SER A 410 -24.45 31.12 -16.67
N PHE A 411 -23.67 30.55 -17.59
CA PHE A 411 -22.68 29.52 -17.27
C PHE A 411 -21.48 30.13 -16.54
N GLU A 412 -21.07 31.34 -16.93
CA GLU A 412 -20.09 32.15 -16.23
C GLU A 412 -20.61 32.66 -14.90
N LYS A 413 -21.90 32.85 -14.66
CA LYS A 413 -22.41 33.19 -13.32
C LYS A 413 -22.24 32.03 -12.35
N ASP A 414 -22.55 30.81 -12.79
CA ASP A 414 -22.39 29.59 -11.99
C ASP A 414 -20.92 29.23 -11.83
N LEU A 415 -20.10 29.42 -12.88
CA LEU A 415 -18.66 29.25 -12.82
C LEU A 415 -17.99 30.36 -11.98
N ASN A 416 -18.49 31.60 -12.02
CA ASN A 416 -18.01 32.72 -11.19
C ASN A 416 -18.45 32.57 -9.74
N HIS A 417 -19.62 31.99 -9.47
CA HIS A 417 -20.01 31.63 -8.10
C HIS A 417 -19.10 30.54 -7.54
N MET A 418 -18.76 29.52 -8.35
CA MET A 418 -17.79 28.48 -7.99
C MET A 418 -16.34 28.97 -7.92
N ARG A 419 -15.98 30.00 -8.71
CA ARG A 419 -14.65 30.64 -8.71
C ARG A 419 -14.47 31.66 -7.59
N HIS A 420 -15.53 32.35 -7.17
CA HIS A 420 -15.51 33.31 -6.05
C HIS A 420 -15.28 32.65 -4.68
N ILE A 421 -15.49 31.34 -4.55
CA ILE A 421 -15.26 30.61 -3.30
C ILE A 421 -13.78 30.32 -3.05
N ASN A 422 -12.91 30.25 -4.08
CA ASN A 422 -11.58 29.64 -3.90
C ASN A 422 -10.34 30.37 -4.47
N LEU A 423 -10.40 31.52 -5.14
CA LEU A 423 -9.19 32.32 -5.42
C LEU A 423 -9.53 33.79 -5.74
N HIS A 424 -8.95 34.74 -5.01
CA HIS A 424 -9.00 36.17 -5.31
C HIS A 424 -7.88 36.56 -6.27
N VAL A 425 -8.21 36.97 -7.50
CA VAL A 425 -7.32 37.76 -8.37
C VAL A 425 -8.14 38.88 -8.97
N ASP A 426 -7.74 40.12 -8.71
CA ASP A 426 -8.39 41.32 -9.23
C ASP A 426 -7.82 41.67 -10.62
N VAL A 427 -8.67 41.77 -11.64
CA VAL A 427 -8.25 42.02 -13.03
C VAL A 427 -8.58 43.46 -13.40
N ARG A 428 -7.58 44.35 -13.36
CA ARG A 428 -7.71 45.67 -13.98
C ARG A 428 -7.47 45.60 -15.49
N ARG A 429 -8.51 45.89 -16.26
CA ARG A 429 -8.43 46.04 -17.72
C ARG A 429 -7.78 47.38 -18.07
N ALA A 430 -6.65 47.35 -18.76
CA ALA A 430 -6.15 48.48 -19.52
C ALA A 430 -6.37 48.21 -21.02
N SER A 431 -7.04 49.14 -21.69
CA SER A 431 -7.40 49.07 -23.11
C SER A 431 -6.33 49.73 -23.98
N ALA A 432 -5.41 48.96 -24.57
CA ALA A 432 -4.79 49.20 -25.88
C ALA A 432 -3.74 48.11 -26.21
N ALA A 433 -3.82 47.53 -27.40
CA ALA A 433 -3.00 46.40 -27.83
C ALA A 433 -1.63 46.82 -28.38
N SER A 434 -0.56 46.14 -27.93
CA SER A 434 0.60 45.76 -28.75
C SER A 434 1.39 44.62 -28.08
N SER A 435 1.74 43.62 -28.88
CA SER A 435 2.45 42.36 -28.61
C SER A 435 3.42 42.33 -27.41
N ASP A 436 2.96 41.73 -26.32
CA ASP A 436 3.63 40.73 -25.48
C ASP A 436 2.76 40.62 -24.22
N ASP A 437 1.86 39.64 -24.19
CA ASP A 437 1.05 39.37 -23.00
C ASP A 437 1.97 38.76 -21.92
N GLN A 438 2.59 39.61 -21.09
CA GLN A 438 3.13 39.17 -19.81
C GLN A 438 1.98 39.00 -18.83
N ILE A 439 1.56 37.75 -18.66
CA ILE A 439 0.76 37.34 -17.51
C ILE A 439 1.71 37.28 -16.32
N THR A 440 1.68 38.33 -15.49
CA THR A 440 2.31 38.28 -14.16
C THR A 440 1.31 37.61 -13.21
N LEU A 441 1.47 36.31 -12.99
CA LEU A 441 0.93 35.67 -11.80
C LEU A 441 1.80 36.11 -10.63
N MET A 442 1.16 36.49 -9.52
CA MET A 442 1.73 36.95 -8.24
C MET A 442 1.92 38.48 -8.15
N SER A 443 0.89 39.17 -7.62
CA SER A 443 1.01 40.54 -7.14
C SER A 443 1.06 40.52 -5.61
N ASN A 444 2.25 40.65 -5.03
CA ASN A 444 2.38 41.06 -3.63
C ASN A 444 2.33 42.59 -3.56
N HIS A 445 1.51 43.12 -2.66
CA HIS A 445 1.17 44.55 -2.65
C HIS A 445 2.28 45.47 -2.08
N ASN A 446 3.36 44.89 -1.53
CA ASN A 446 4.47 45.57 -0.82
C ASN A 446 5.89 45.19 -1.34
N ASP A 447 6.05 44.75 -2.59
CA ASP A 447 7.39 44.36 -3.09
C ASP A 447 8.14 45.55 -3.74
N ASP A 448 9.11 46.11 -3.02
CA ASP A 448 10.10 47.08 -3.58
C ASP A 448 11.13 46.39 -4.52
N GLY A 449 11.06 45.06 -4.64
CA GLY A 449 11.94 44.23 -5.46
C GLY A 449 13.28 43.92 -4.78
N PHE A 450 13.98 42.92 -5.30
CA PHE A 450 15.34 42.61 -4.86
C PHE A 450 16.28 43.78 -5.18
N THR A 451 17.11 44.16 -4.21
CA THR A 451 18.08 45.27 -4.35
C THR A 451 19.09 44.98 -5.46
N CYS A 452 19.43 43.70 -5.68
CA CYS A 452 20.27 43.26 -6.79
C CYS A 452 19.49 43.03 -8.09
N ARG A 453 19.72 43.89 -9.09
CA ARG A 453 19.08 43.78 -10.43
C ARG A 453 19.26 42.42 -11.12
N LYS A 454 20.39 41.73 -10.89
CA LYS A 454 20.61 40.38 -11.46
C LYS A 454 19.73 39.33 -10.79
N ILE A 455 19.53 39.42 -9.46
CA ILE A 455 18.65 38.53 -8.70
C ILE A 455 17.19 38.79 -9.07
N GLN A 456 16.80 40.06 -9.23
CA GLN A 456 15.46 40.42 -9.73
C GLN A 456 15.18 39.82 -11.11
N ILE A 457 16.17 39.83 -12.02
CA ILE A 457 16.03 39.23 -13.35
C ILE A 457 15.91 37.70 -13.24
N ILE A 458 16.73 37.05 -12.41
CA ILE A 458 16.67 35.59 -12.21
C ILE A 458 15.31 35.18 -11.64
N ALA A 459 14.84 35.86 -10.60
CA ALA A 459 13.52 35.63 -10.00
C ALA A 459 12.42 35.79 -11.06
N SER A 460 12.42 36.91 -11.80
CA SER A 460 11.41 37.17 -12.84
C SER A 460 11.44 36.16 -14.00
N GLN A 461 12.61 35.65 -14.37
CA GLN A 461 12.72 34.63 -15.42
C GLN A 461 12.24 33.26 -14.94
N MET A 462 12.51 32.91 -13.69
CA MET A 462 12.00 31.66 -13.10
C MET A 462 10.48 31.70 -12.93
N GLU A 463 9.94 32.83 -12.49
CA GLU A 463 8.48 33.07 -12.43
C GLU A 463 7.84 32.94 -13.83
N LYS A 464 8.44 33.54 -14.87
CA LYS A 464 7.95 33.45 -16.27
C LYS A 464 8.09 32.06 -16.87
N ALA A 465 9.08 31.29 -16.44
CA ALA A 465 9.27 29.90 -16.87
C ALA A 465 8.28 28.92 -16.20
N GLY A 466 7.42 29.40 -15.29
CA GLY A 466 6.44 28.57 -14.59
C GLY A 466 7.07 27.71 -13.48
N ALA A 467 8.23 28.10 -12.95
CA ALA A 467 8.81 27.45 -11.78
C ALA A 467 7.93 27.66 -10.55
N SER A 468 7.82 26.63 -9.72
CA SER A 468 7.05 26.71 -8.47
C SER A 468 7.73 27.60 -7.42
N GLU A 469 6.96 28.19 -6.49
CA GLU A 469 7.53 28.97 -5.37
C GLU A 469 8.59 28.17 -4.59
N HIS A 470 8.39 26.86 -4.44
CA HIS A 470 9.33 25.97 -3.78
C HIS A 470 10.67 25.87 -4.53
N GLU A 471 10.65 25.74 -5.86
CA GLU A 471 11.86 25.70 -6.68
C GLU A 471 12.58 27.05 -6.72
N ILE A 472 11.80 28.14 -6.72
CA ILE A 472 12.32 29.51 -6.68
C ILE A 472 13.01 29.78 -5.34
N THR A 473 12.36 29.49 -4.23
CA THR A 473 12.91 29.72 -2.87
C THR A 473 14.10 28.82 -2.56
N GLU A 474 14.09 27.54 -2.96
CA GLU A 474 15.26 26.64 -2.81
C GLU A 474 16.51 27.18 -3.51
N LYS A 475 16.35 27.74 -4.72
CA LYS A 475 17.49 28.26 -5.50
C LYS A 475 17.88 29.67 -5.07
N LEU A 476 16.93 30.58 -4.83
CA LEU A 476 17.21 31.96 -4.48
C LEU A 476 17.74 32.09 -3.05
N LEU A 477 17.09 31.51 -2.03
CA LEU A 477 17.57 31.63 -0.65
C LEU A 477 18.94 31.00 -0.48
N TRP A 478 19.23 29.89 -1.15
CA TRP A 478 20.58 29.31 -1.15
C TRP A 478 21.63 30.24 -1.75
N LEU A 479 21.32 30.90 -2.87
CA LEU A 479 22.22 31.88 -3.50
C LEU A 479 22.40 33.12 -2.62
N LEU A 480 21.33 33.61 -2.00
CA LEU A 480 21.34 34.78 -1.12
C LEU A 480 22.14 34.53 0.16
N ILE A 481 21.98 33.35 0.78
CA ILE A 481 22.79 32.92 1.93
C ILE A 481 24.27 32.84 1.55
N LYS A 482 24.60 32.26 0.39
CA LYS A 482 25.99 32.19 -0.09
C LYS A 482 26.58 33.55 -0.45
N ALA A 483 25.75 34.50 -0.88
CA ALA A 483 26.16 35.85 -1.23
C ALA A 483 26.13 36.82 -0.03
N GLU A 484 25.70 36.35 1.15
CA GLU A 484 25.58 37.13 2.39
C GLU A 484 24.70 38.40 2.26
N LEU A 485 23.65 38.34 1.44
CA LEU A 485 22.75 39.48 1.18
C LEU A 485 21.53 39.46 2.11
N LEU A 486 21.66 40.02 3.32
CA LEU A 486 20.62 40.00 4.37
C LEU A 486 19.30 40.67 3.97
N SER A 487 19.34 41.86 3.37
CA SER A 487 18.14 42.61 2.95
C SER A 487 17.32 41.83 1.91
N ASP A 488 17.99 41.23 0.93
CA ASP A 488 17.36 40.43 -0.12
C ASP A 488 16.79 39.09 0.41
N ILE A 489 17.36 38.53 1.50
CA ILE A 489 16.74 37.38 2.20
C ILE A 489 15.39 37.79 2.79
N GLY A 490 15.33 38.95 3.46
CA GLY A 490 14.08 39.50 3.99
C GLY A 490 13.02 39.70 2.90
N VAL A 491 13.41 40.27 1.75
CA VAL A 491 12.53 40.42 0.57
C VAL A 491 12.08 39.06 0.04
N CYS A 492 12.96 38.06 -0.04
CA CYS A 492 12.61 36.71 -0.48
C CYS A 492 11.60 36.04 0.45
N LEU A 493 11.79 36.17 1.76
CA LEU A 493 10.85 35.65 2.77
C LEU A 493 9.51 36.39 2.66
N LYS A 494 9.49 37.73 2.56
CA LYS A 494 8.23 38.47 2.42
C LYS A 494 7.50 38.18 1.09
N ARG A 495 8.24 37.89 0.01
CA ARG A 495 7.69 37.68 -1.34
C ARG A 495 7.12 36.28 -1.59
N TYR A 496 7.67 35.22 -0.99
CA TYR A 496 7.19 33.85 -1.25
C TYR A 496 6.62 33.22 0.02
N THR A 497 5.51 32.49 -0.14
CA THR A 497 4.76 31.89 0.98
C THR A 497 5.17 30.45 1.25
N ASN A 498 5.60 29.72 0.21
CA ASN A 498 5.97 28.32 0.31
C ASN A 498 7.50 28.13 0.32
N ILE A 499 8.08 28.03 1.52
CA ILE A 499 9.52 27.85 1.75
C ILE A 499 9.76 26.49 2.39
N SER A 500 10.75 25.73 1.88
CA SER A 500 11.09 24.41 2.43
C SER A 500 11.63 24.51 3.86
N GLU A 501 11.29 23.56 4.74
CA GLU A 501 11.75 23.54 6.14
C GLU A 501 13.28 23.42 6.23
N LYS A 502 13.89 22.74 5.25
CA LYS A 502 15.34 22.68 5.09
C LYS A 502 15.93 24.07 4.85
N MET A 503 15.28 24.89 4.01
CA MET A 503 15.75 26.23 3.73
C MET A 503 15.44 27.19 4.89
N LEU A 504 14.31 27.03 5.59
CA LEU A 504 14.01 27.77 6.83
C LEU A 504 15.07 27.51 7.90
N SER A 505 15.44 26.24 8.15
CA SER A 505 16.49 25.87 9.11
C SER A 505 17.85 26.47 8.75
N LYS A 506 18.25 26.39 7.47
CA LYS A 506 19.53 26.96 6.99
C LYS A 506 19.56 28.48 7.06
N THR A 507 18.45 29.13 6.74
CA THR A 507 18.30 30.58 6.83
C THR A 507 18.33 31.02 8.30
N LEU A 508 17.66 30.30 9.19
CA LEU A 508 17.68 30.55 10.63
C LEU A 508 19.10 30.41 11.21
N ASN A 509 19.82 29.34 10.88
CA ASN A 509 21.21 29.14 11.30
C ASN A 509 22.12 30.27 10.79
N PHE A 510 21.95 30.69 9.54
CA PHE A 510 22.69 31.82 8.98
C PHE A 510 22.42 33.12 9.74
N ILE A 511 21.14 33.46 9.99
CA ILE A 511 20.76 34.68 10.72
C ILE A 511 21.31 34.65 12.16
N LEU A 512 21.23 33.51 12.84
CA LEU A 512 21.77 33.36 14.20
C LEU A 512 23.28 33.53 14.27
N LYS A 513 24.02 33.04 13.27
CA LYS A 513 25.46 33.26 13.18
C LYS A 513 25.80 34.75 13.01
N GLN A 514 25.02 35.48 12.20
CA GLN A 514 25.19 36.93 12.05
C GLN A 514 24.80 37.70 13.34
N PHE A 515 23.78 37.22 14.05
CA PHE A 515 23.33 37.77 15.34
C PHE A 515 24.35 37.53 16.47
N ALA A 516 25.04 36.38 16.48
CA ALA A 516 26.08 36.06 17.45
C ALA A 516 27.38 36.86 17.24
N ILE A 517 27.70 37.25 15.99
CA ILE A 517 28.87 38.09 15.67
C ILE A 517 28.68 39.53 16.18
N THR A 518 27.45 40.01 16.28
CA THR A 518 27.09 41.38 16.68
C THR A 518 26.83 41.55 18.19
N ASN A 519 26.89 40.49 19.00
CA ASN A 519 26.65 40.55 20.45
C ASN A 519 27.76 39.83 21.29
N PRO A 520 28.68 40.57 21.94
CA PRO A 520 29.86 40.00 22.60
C PRO A 520 29.58 39.14 23.84
N ALA A 521 28.38 39.23 24.44
CA ALA A 521 28.04 38.53 25.69
C ALA A 521 27.88 36.99 25.54
N ILE A 522 27.82 36.48 24.31
CA ILE A 522 27.51 35.06 24.01
C ILE A 522 28.79 34.22 23.81
N LYS A 523 29.97 34.85 23.65
CA LYS A 523 31.24 34.15 23.39
C LYS A 523 31.78 33.32 24.57
N ASP A 524 31.44 33.69 25.81
CA ASP A 524 32.00 33.03 27.01
C ASP A 524 31.34 31.68 27.35
N ALA A 525 30.19 31.35 26.74
CA ALA A 525 29.51 30.07 26.95
C ALA A 525 30.06 28.92 26.09
N ALA A 526 30.70 29.23 24.94
CA ALA A 526 31.15 28.23 23.97
C ALA A 526 32.55 27.64 24.27
N SER A 527 33.29 28.18 25.24
CA SER A 527 34.67 27.78 25.55
C SER A 527 34.79 26.65 26.59
N ASN A 528 33.68 26.21 27.21
CA ASN A 528 33.70 25.23 28.32
C ASN A 528 33.34 23.77 27.95
N GLU A 529 32.98 23.46 26.69
CA GLU A 529 32.58 22.09 26.30
C GLU A 529 33.75 21.15 25.93
N THR A 530 34.99 21.64 25.85
CA THR A 530 36.13 20.84 25.35
C THR A 530 36.91 20.07 26.43
N LEU A 531 36.52 20.12 27.71
CA LEU A 531 37.35 19.63 28.84
C LEU A 531 36.85 18.36 29.56
N ILE A 532 35.75 17.71 29.17
CA ILE A 532 35.16 16.61 29.97
C ILE A 532 35.29 15.19 29.35
N LEU A 533 35.75 15.02 28.11
CA LEU A 533 35.69 13.71 27.43
C LEU A 533 37.00 12.88 27.29
N ASN A 534 38.16 13.36 27.74
CA ASN A 534 39.41 12.58 27.59
C ASN A 534 40.08 12.27 28.93
N GLY A 535 39.66 11.15 29.52
CA GLY A 535 40.39 10.53 30.62
C GLY A 535 40.21 9.03 30.60
N HIS A 536 41.07 8.30 29.86
CA HIS A 536 41.70 7.07 30.36
C HIS A 536 42.80 6.52 29.43
N ARG A 537 44.01 6.45 30.04
CA ARG A 537 45.16 5.54 29.81
C ARG A 537 46.25 5.94 28.80
N ASN A 538 47.28 6.60 29.37
CA ASN A 538 48.71 6.18 29.47
C ASN A 538 49.29 5.39 28.28
N SER A 539 50.45 5.72 27.71
CA SER A 539 51.73 5.89 28.40
C SER A 539 52.88 6.25 27.43
N VAL A 540 53.95 6.78 28.04
CA VAL A 540 55.37 6.80 27.63
C VAL A 540 55.87 7.97 26.77
N MET A 541 56.72 8.73 27.47
CA MET A 541 57.73 9.71 27.08
C MET A 541 58.49 9.35 25.80
N ASP A 542 58.75 10.35 24.95
CA ASP A 542 60.12 10.86 24.88
C ASP A 542 60.16 12.29 24.35
N ILE A 543 61.19 12.95 24.83
CA ILE A 543 61.44 14.38 24.97
C ILE A 543 62.60 14.74 24.03
N ASP A 544 62.74 16.04 23.75
CA ASP A 544 63.98 16.75 23.35
C ASP A 544 64.39 16.87 21.87
N ILE A 545 64.90 18.01 21.37
CA ILE A 545 65.02 19.41 21.82
C ILE A 545 65.70 20.22 20.69
N ASN A 546 65.64 21.56 20.80
CA ASN A 546 66.43 22.63 20.15
C ASN A 546 66.02 23.08 18.73
N SER A 547 65.53 24.32 18.55
CA SER A 547 66.20 25.65 18.67
C SER A 547 67.26 25.85 17.56
N GLU A 548 67.39 26.98 16.86
CA GLU A 548 67.28 28.38 17.24
C GLU A 548 67.37 29.27 15.96
N ASP A 549 66.70 30.42 16.00
CA ASP A 549 67.20 31.76 15.59
C ASP A 549 67.36 32.22 14.11
N LYS A 550 66.62 33.28 13.71
CA LYS A 550 67.12 34.67 13.46
C LYS A 550 66.20 35.57 12.61
N SER A 551 65.69 36.61 13.30
CA SER A 551 65.60 38.06 12.98
C SER A 551 65.67 38.60 11.53
N GLU A 552 64.78 39.55 11.17
CA GLU A 552 65.09 41.01 11.14
C GLU A 552 63.87 41.95 10.96
N LYS A 553 64.02 43.14 11.56
CA LYS A 553 63.25 44.41 11.59
C LYS A 553 63.35 45.19 10.25
N ASP A 554 62.74 46.33 9.92
CA ASP A 554 61.79 47.31 10.50
C ASP A 554 61.42 48.36 9.40
N LYS A 555 60.21 48.94 9.51
CA LYS A 555 59.79 50.37 9.33
C LYS A 555 59.88 51.11 7.97
N LYS A 556 58.72 51.63 7.55
CA LYS A 556 58.24 53.04 7.75
C LYS A 556 56.91 53.29 7.00
N ASN A 557 55.84 53.75 7.66
CA ASN A 557 55.49 55.18 7.79
C ASN A 557 54.20 55.44 8.60
N LYS A 558 54.20 56.59 9.27
CA LYS A 558 53.25 57.13 10.27
C LYS A 558 52.08 57.90 9.62
N LYS A 559 50.93 57.99 10.31
CA LYS A 559 50.44 59.22 11.00
C LYS A 559 49.03 59.04 11.61
N LYS A 560 48.89 59.55 12.85
CA LYS A 560 47.64 59.80 13.60
C LYS A 560 46.92 61.05 13.08
N LEU A 561 45.59 61.05 13.11
CA LEU A 561 44.72 62.24 13.24
C LEU A 561 43.51 61.91 14.14
N HIS A 562 42.95 62.91 14.82
CA HIS A 562 42.12 62.82 16.03
C HIS A 562 40.69 63.40 15.75
N ILE A 563 39.63 62.74 16.25
CA ILE A 563 38.27 63.24 16.70
C ILE A 563 37.31 63.78 15.59
N PRO A 564 35.94 63.76 15.69
CA PRO A 564 34.96 63.08 16.59
C PRO A 564 33.91 62.22 15.85
N CYS A 565 33.33 61.21 16.52
CA CYS A 565 31.88 60.90 16.54
C CYS A 565 31.64 59.51 17.16
N SER A 566 31.80 59.40 18.48
CA SER A 566 31.30 58.24 19.23
C SER A 566 29.78 58.13 19.22
N ASP A 567 29.06 59.19 18.81
CA ASP A 567 27.60 59.23 18.77
C ASP A 567 26.98 58.82 17.42
N ARG A 568 27.80 58.55 16.37
CA ARG A 568 27.32 58.00 15.09
C ARG A 568 27.49 56.48 14.98
N LEU A 569 28.54 55.90 15.55
CA LEU A 569 28.74 54.43 15.54
C LEU A 569 27.70 53.68 16.37
N ALA A 570 27.23 54.28 17.48
CA ALA A 570 26.14 53.71 18.27
C ALA A 570 24.76 53.74 17.54
N LYS A 571 24.60 54.61 16.53
CA LYS A 571 23.38 54.63 15.70
C LYS A 571 23.44 53.63 14.54
N GLU A 572 24.60 53.40 13.95
CA GLU A 572 24.79 52.41 12.86
C GLU A 572 24.79 50.94 13.37
N GLU A 573 25.40 50.65 14.52
CA GLU A 573 25.29 49.32 15.17
C GLU A 573 23.86 49.02 15.63
N GLY A 574 23.11 50.05 16.08
CA GLY A 574 21.70 49.93 16.44
C GLY A 574 20.80 49.57 15.25
N THR A 575 20.98 50.22 14.10
CA THR A 575 20.18 49.96 12.88
C THR A 575 20.40 48.58 12.28
N LEU A 576 21.63 48.05 12.29
CA LEU A 576 21.92 46.71 11.76
C LEU A 576 21.36 45.60 12.67
N GLN A 577 21.39 45.81 14.00
CA GLN A 577 20.76 44.88 14.94
C GLN A 577 19.23 44.86 14.82
N THR A 578 18.61 46.01 14.53
CA THR A 578 17.17 46.07 14.24
C THR A 578 16.84 45.31 12.95
N GLU A 579 17.61 45.52 11.88
CA GLU A 579 17.38 44.84 10.59
C GLU A 579 17.52 43.30 10.70
N ILE A 580 18.52 42.80 11.44
CA ILE A 580 18.66 41.35 11.69
C ILE A 580 17.50 40.80 12.53
N LYS A 581 17.01 41.56 13.51
CA LYS A 581 15.84 41.18 14.32
C LYS A 581 14.56 41.14 13.50
N ASP A 582 14.36 42.09 12.60
CA ASP A 582 13.17 42.14 11.74
C ASP A 582 13.12 40.95 10.76
N ILE A 583 14.28 40.57 10.21
CA ILE A 583 14.40 39.39 9.35
C ILE A 583 14.20 38.10 10.16
N LEU A 584 14.74 38.01 11.39
CA LEU A 584 14.53 36.87 12.28
C LEU A 584 13.05 36.71 12.62
N ASN A 585 12.38 37.81 12.96
CA ASN A 585 10.94 37.82 13.21
C ASN A 585 10.18 37.35 11.96
N THR A 586 10.47 37.91 10.79
CA THR A 586 9.87 37.49 9.50
C THR A 586 10.06 35.99 9.21
N LEU A 587 11.20 35.41 9.60
CA LEU A 587 11.42 33.97 9.50
C LEU A 587 10.56 33.20 10.50
N LEU A 588 10.48 33.65 11.75
CA LEU A 588 9.67 33.02 12.79
C LEU A 588 8.16 33.10 12.51
N SER A 589 7.70 34.02 11.66
CA SER A 589 6.31 34.06 11.18
C SER A 589 6.04 33.14 9.98
N CYS A 590 7.05 32.46 9.42
CA CYS A 590 6.84 31.47 8.36
C CYS A 590 6.13 30.23 8.89
N ASN A 591 5.16 29.71 8.14
CA ASN A 591 4.54 28.42 8.40
C ASN A 591 5.51 27.27 8.10
N PHE A 592 5.45 26.21 8.89
CA PHE A 592 6.29 25.02 8.73
C PHE A 592 5.58 23.77 9.26
N ASP A 593 5.96 22.60 8.75
CA ASP A 593 5.58 21.33 9.38
C ASP A 593 6.43 21.05 10.63
N PHE A 594 5.77 20.85 11.78
CA PHE A 594 6.40 20.67 13.09
C PHE A 594 7.38 19.48 13.12
N THR A 595 7.09 18.40 12.39
CA THR A 595 7.90 17.18 12.40
C THR A 595 9.07 17.27 11.42
N ALA A 596 8.86 17.86 10.24
CA ALA A 596 9.88 18.02 9.22
C ALA A 596 10.96 19.01 9.66
N ILE A 597 10.58 20.17 10.22
CA ILE A 597 11.55 21.18 10.66
C ILE A 597 12.40 20.69 11.83
N GLY A 598 11.83 19.89 12.73
CA GLY A 598 12.53 19.38 13.91
C GLY A 598 13.78 18.55 13.56
N ASN A 599 13.77 17.84 12.44
CA ASN A 599 14.94 17.07 11.98
C ASN A 599 16.09 17.95 11.53
N TYR A 600 15.78 19.06 10.84
CA TYR A 600 16.80 20.02 10.38
C TYR A 600 17.32 20.87 11.53
N ILE A 601 16.45 21.36 12.41
CA ILE A 601 16.85 22.13 13.60
C ILE A 601 17.79 21.33 14.50
N ARG A 602 17.54 20.03 14.69
CA ARG A 602 18.43 19.15 15.48
C ARG A 602 19.85 19.04 14.89
N GLN A 603 20.00 19.19 13.58
CA GLN A 603 21.29 19.11 12.88
C GLN A 603 21.97 20.48 12.77
N ASP A 604 21.20 21.52 12.48
CA ASP A 604 21.71 22.82 12.08
C ASP A 604 21.88 23.79 13.27
N ILE A 605 21.09 23.64 14.35
CA ILE A 605 21.05 24.57 15.48
C ILE A 605 21.71 23.94 16.71
N ALA A 606 22.66 24.66 17.31
CA ALA A 606 23.34 24.24 18.53
C ALA A 606 22.48 24.47 19.78
N TYR A 607 22.83 23.79 20.88
CA TYR A 607 22.13 23.93 22.16
C TYR A 607 22.18 25.37 22.71
N SER A 608 23.32 26.06 22.57
CA SER A 608 23.49 27.46 22.98
C SER A 608 22.60 28.42 22.17
N GLU A 609 22.42 28.15 20.88
CA GLU A 609 21.58 28.93 19.98
C GLU A 609 20.08 28.71 20.28
N ALA A 610 19.69 27.48 20.60
CA ALA A 610 18.32 27.16 21.01
C ALA A 610 17.90 27.87 22.32
N LEU A 611 18.82 28.05 23.28
CA LEU A 611 18.54 28.81 24.51
C LEU A 611 18.24 30.29 24.23
N ILE A 612 18.99 30.90 23.31
CA ILE A 612 18.79 32.30 22.90
C ILE A 612 17.41 32.45 22.24
N LEU A 613 17.02 31.49 21.40
CA LEU A 613 15.72 31.48 20.75
C LEU A 613 14.56 31.30 21.72
N LEU A 614 14.69 30.44 22.73
CA LEU A 614 13.67 30.29 23.78
C LEU A 614 13.46 31.57 24.60
N GLU A 615 14.53 32.35 24.82
CA GLU A 615 14.47 33.66 25.47
C GLU A 615 13.85 34.71 24.53
N HIS A 616 14.19 34.71 23.25
CA HIS A 616 13.61 35.62 22.23
C HIS A 616 12.10 35.38 22.05
N LEU A 617 11.67 34.12 21.91
CA LEU A 617 10.26 33.75 21.77
C LEU A 617 9.43 34.13 23.01
N TYR A 618 10.01 34.08 24.21
CA TYR A 618 9.33 34.52 25.42
C TYR A 618 9.07 36.02 25.36
N ASN A 619 10.10 36.80 25.02
CA ASN A 619 10.00 38.25 24.96
C ASN A 619 9.00 38.71 23.89
N MET A 620 8.87 37.97 22.79
CA MET A 620 7.85 38.22 21.76
C MET A 620 6.40 38.08 22.26
N LEU A 621 6.13 37.27 23.28
CA LEU A 621 4.79 37.11 23.87
C LEU A 621 4.50 38.09 25.00
N THR A 622 5.53 38.69 25.60
CA THR A 622 5.37 39.49 26.84
C THR A 622 5.69 40.98 26.69
N ASP A 623 6.45 41.39 25.66
CA ASP A 623 6.87 42.78 25.45
C ASP A 623 5.99 43.46 24.38
N PRO A 624 5.15 44.46 24.74
CA PRO A 624 4.30 45.17 23.79
C PRO A 624 5.09 45.91 22.71
N ASP A 625 6.30 46.40 23.00
CA ASP A 625 7.11 47.18 22.04
C ASP A 625 7.73 46.30 20.94
N MET A 626 7.69 44.96 21.09
CA MET A 626 8.18 43.99 20.12
C MET A 626 7.07 43.42 19.21
N THR A 627 5.83 43.90 19.35
CA THR A 627 4.65 43.42 18.59
C THR A 627 4.34 44.22 17.33
N GLU A 628 5.09 45.29 17.02
CA GLU A 628 4.99 45.99 15.73
C GLU A 628 5.67 45.17 14.61
N PHE A 629 4.96 44.20 14.05
CA PHE A 629 5.38 43.48 12.86
C PHE A 629 5.03 44.27 11.59
N GLU A 630 5.96 44.39 10.65
CA GLU A 630 5.58 44.63 9.26
C GLU A 630 4.87 43.37 8.72
N GLU A 631 3.55 43.44 8.64
CA GLU A 631 2.65 42.36 8.22
C GLU A 631 3.05 41.77 6.85
N ARG A 632 3.11 40.43 6.77
CA ARG A 632 3.01 39.73 5.48
C ARG A 632 1.58 39.90 4.96
N PRO A 633 1.35 40.35 3.72
CA PRO A 633 0.02 40.55 3.19
C PRO A 633 -0.58 39.20 2.74
N SER A 634 -1.02 38.39 3.70
CA SER A 634 -1.88 37.24 3.42
C SER A 634 -2.91 37.13 4.53
N HIS A 635 -4.15 37.49 4.22
CA HIS A 635 -5.41 37.16 4.92
C HIS A 635 -5.52 37.41 6.45
N ASP A 636 -6.36 38.38 6.84
CA ASP A 636 -7.08 38.50 8.13
C ASP A 636 -6.48 37.72 9.33
N HIS A 637 -5.23 37.98 9.70
CA HIS A 637 -4.60 37.32 10.83
C HIS A 637 -4.98 38.06 12.13
N THR A 638 -5.90 37.49 12.89
CA THR A 638 -6.17 37.91 14.28
C THR A 638 -4.94 37.65 15.17
N SER A 639 -4.71 38.46 16.21
CA SER A 639 -3.57 38.34 17.15
C SER A 639 -3.33 36.92 17.68
N VAL A 640 -4.38 36.10 17.74
CA VAL A 640 -4.36 34.70 18.19
C VAL A 640 -3.50 33.79 17.31
N GLU A 641 -3.44 34.01 15.99
CA GLU A 641 -2.67 33.13 15.10
C GLU A 641 -1.15 33.33 15.23
N PHE A 642 -0.73 34.55 15.59
CA PHE A 642 0.66 34.88 15.90
C PHE A 642 1.14 34.18 17.17
N GLU A 643 0.35 34.25 18.26
CA GLU A 643 0.66 33.58 19.52
C GLU A 643 0.79 32.07 19.31
N LEU A 644 -0.13 31.46 18.55
CA LEU A 644 -0.07 30.04 18.21
C LEU A 644 1.20 29.67 17.43
N GLN A 645 1.70 30.55 16.56
CA GLN A 645 2.91 30.31 15.79
C GLN A 645 4.18 30.37 16.66
N ILE A 646 4.23 31.28 17.64
CA ILE A 646 5.32 31.31 18.63
C ILE A 646 5.31 30.04 19.48
N LEU A 647 4.13 29.61 19.94
CA LEU A 647 3.98 28.39 20.73
C LEU A 647 4.42 27.14 19.96
N ARG A 648 4.20 27.11 18.64
CA ARG A 648 4.70 26.05 17.76
C ARG A 648 6.22 26.02 17.71
N TRP A 649 6.88 27.17 17.51
CA TRP A 649 8.35 27.25 17.54
C TRP A 649 8.92 26.85 18.89
N PHE A 650 8.32 27.30 20.00
CA PHE A 650 8.70 26.89 21.35
C PHE A 650 8.65 25.35 21.49
N GLY A 651 7.56 24.73 21.03
CA GLY A 651 7.40 23.28 21.02
C GLY A 651 8.48 22.57 20.19
N VAL A 652 8.88 23.12 19.05
CA VAL A 652 9.96 22.57 18.21
C VAL A 652 11.28 22.57 18.98
N PHE A 653 11.70 23.71 19.53
CA PHE A 653 12.99 23.81 20.24
C PHE A 653 13.04 22.96 21.52
N LEU A 654 11.92 22.86 22.24
CA LEU A 654 11.80 22.01 23.42
C LEU A 654 11.95 20.53 23.04
N ASN A 655 11.30 20.09 21.97
CA ASN A 655 11.30 18.69 21.53
C ASN A 655 12.64 18.27 20.88
N THR A 656 13.25 19.14 20.07
CA THR A 656 14.51 18.82 19.39
C THR A 656 15.70 18.71 20.34
N HIS A 657 15.73 19.52 21.40
CA HIS A 657 16.81 19.56 22.38
C HIS A 657 16.43 18.97 23.75
N PHE A 658 15.28 18.28 23.86
CA PHE A 658 14.73 17.77 25.13
C PHE A 658 15.75 17.04 26.01
N GLN A 659 16.52 16.10 25.45
CA GLN A 659 17.51 15.33 26.22
C GLN A 659 18.62 16.22 26.80
N LYS A 660 19.06 17.24 26.07
CA LYS A 660 20.08 18.19 26.53
C LYS A 660 19.50 19.15 27.57
N LEU A 661 18.26 19.60 27.36
CA LEU A 661 17.54 20.46 28.31
C LEU A 661 17.26 19.72 29.65
N ALA A 662 16.83 18.46 29.58
CA ALA A 662 16.51 17.63 30.76
C ALA A 662 17.74 17.22 31.59
N LEU A 663 18.91 17.11 30.95
CA LEU A 663 20.17 16.72 31.62
C LEU A 663 21.04 17.93 32.01
N SER A 664 20.68 19.14 31.58
CA SER A 664 21.43 20.36 31.86
C SER A 664 21.26 20.80 33.32
N LYS A 665 22.35 21.26 33.93
CA LYS A 665 22.37 21.86 35.28
C LYS A 665 22.43 23.39 35.23
N ASP A 666 22.22 23.97 34.07
CA ASP A 666 22.29 25.43 33.88
C ASP A 666 21.15 26.12 34.61
N VAL A 667 21.50 26.98 35.57
CA VAL A 667 20.55 27.74 36.38
C VAL A 667 19.74 28.70 35.50
N LYS A 668 20.33 29.24 34.42
CA LYS A 668 19.65 30.16 33.51
C LYS A 668 18.55 29.45 32.70
N LEU A 669 18.75 28.18 32.33
CA LEU A 669 17.71 27.38 31.66
C LEU A 669 16.51 27.15 32.58
N ILE A 670 16.75 26.82 33.85
CA ILE A 670 15.67 26.59 34.82
C ILE A 670 14.82 27.86 34.98
N GLU A 671 15.45 29.03 35.05
CA GLU A 671 14.76 30.32 35.12
C GLU A 671 13.90 30.59 33.87
N ILE A 672 14.43 30.33 32.67
CA ILE A 672 13.68 30.49 31.41
C ILE A 672 12.47 29.54 31.38
N LEU A 673 12.65 28.27 31.75
CA LEU A 673 11.56 27.29 31.74
C LEU A 673 10.48 27.58 32.79
N LEU A 674 10.87 28.09 33.96
CA LEU A 674 9.91 28.54 34.99
C LEU A 674 9.06 29.71 34.50
N ARG A 675 9.67 30.70 33.83
CA ARG A 675 8.95 31.82 33.22
C ARG A 675 7.94 31.34 32.17
N TRP A 676 8.33 30.40 31.30
CA TRP A 676 7.41 29.78 30.34
C TRP A 676 6.28 29.00 31.00
N GLN A 677 6.56 28.29 32.10
CA GLN A 677 5.55 27.55 32.85
C GLN A 677 4.50 28.48 33.48
N GLU A 678 4.93 29.59 34.07
CA GLU A 678 4.04 30.61 34.64
C GLU A 678 3.15 31.23 33.56
N LEU A 679 3.72 31.55 32.39
CA LEU A 679 2.99 32.06 31.24
C LEU A 679 1.89 31.08 30.80
N PHE A 680 2.19 29.78 30.66
CA PHE A 680 1.16 28.80 30.26
C PHE A 680 0.05 28.59 31.30
N ILE A 681 0.36 28.76 32.59
CA ILE A 681 -0.67 28.72 33.63
C ILE A 681 -1.62 29.91 33.48
N GLN A 682 -1.11 31.10 33.15
CA GLN A 682 -1.93 32.29 32.89
C GLN A 682 -2.83 32.09 31.66
N TYR A 683 -2.27 31.68 30.51
CA TYR A 683 -3.06 31.38 29.30
C TYR A 683 -4.14 30.32 29.55
N LYS A 684 -3.84 29.27 30.32
CA LYS A 684 -4.83 28.24 30.66
C LYS A 684 -6.01 28.83 31.45
N HIS A 685 -5.75 29.72 32.40
CA HIS A 685 -6.79 30.35 33.20
C HIS A 685 -7.70 31.24 32.32
N GLU A 686 -7.10 32.08 31.48
CA GLU A 686 -7.83 32.97 30.57
C GLU A 686 -8.67 32.20 29.53
N ILE A 687 -8.15 31.09 29.00
CA ILE A 687 -8.89 30.24 28.05
C ILE A 687 -10.11 29.59 28.73
N ILE A 688 -9.99 29.16 29.99
CA ILE A 688 -11.12 28.59 30.75
C ILE A 688 -12.20 29.68 30.97
N GLU A 689 -11.82 30.89 31.36
CA GLU A 689 -12.75 32.01 31.53
C GLU A 689 -13.43 32.41 30.20
N LEU A 690 -12.68 32.41 29.09
CA LEU A 690 -13.22 32.65 27.75
C LEU A 690 -14.18 31.54 27.32
N GLN A 691 -13.92 30.29 27.67
CA GLN A 691 -14.80 29.16 27.38
C GLN A 691 -16.14 29.28 28.13
N GLU A 692 -16.09 29.66 29.41
CA GLU A 692 -17.29 29.93 30.22
C GLU A 692 -18.07 31.14 29.69
N THR A 693 -17.36 32.21 29.34
CA THR A 693 -17.96 33.44 28.79
C THR A 693 -18.58 33.20 27.40
N SER A 694 -17.95 32.38 26.56
CA SER A 694 -18.46 31.96 25.26
C SER A 694 -19.75 31.14 25.40
N ALA A 695 -19.81 30.23 26.37
CA ALA A 695 -21.03 29.47 26.67
C ALA A 695 -22.18 30.39 27.15
N LEU A 696 -21.86 31.39 27.98
CA LEU A 696 -22.80 32.44 28.39
C LEU A 696 -23.29 33.28 27.21
N LEU A 697 -22.40 33.72 26.33
CA LEU A 697 -22.73 34.47 25.11
C LEU A 697 -23.61 33.67 24.16
N TYR A 698 -23.31 32.38 23.97
CA TYR A 698 -24.13 31.48 23.19
C TYR A 698 -25.55 31.40 23.77
N ASN A 699 -25.69 31.21 25.09
CA ASN A 699 -26.98 31.17 25.76
C ASN A 699 -27.75 32.50 25.64
N ILE A 700 -27.06 33.65 25.74
CA ILE A 700 -27.66 34.97 25.54
C ILE A 700 -28.13 35.15 24.09
N ILE A 701 -27.34 34.71 23.10
CA ILE A 701 -27.71 34.76 21.67
C ILE A 701 -28.92 33.86 21.40
N GLN A 702 -28.96 32.66 21.98
CA GLN A 702 -30.11 31.76 21.84
C GLN A 702 -31.37 32.35 22.50
N CYS A 703 -31.29 32.90 23.72
CA CYS A 703 -32.44 33.56 24.33
C CYS A 703 -32.83 34.86 23.59
N LYS A 704 -31.92 35.59 22.93
CA LYS A 704 -32.26 36.73 22.06
C LYS A 704 -32.97 36.30 20.77
N LYS A 705 -32.51 35.23 20.11
CA LYS A 705 -33.18 34.65 18.93
C LYS A 705 -34.59 34.16 19.28
N LEU A 706 -34.79 33.62 20.48
CA LEU A 706 -36.09 33.19 20.99
C LEU A 706 -37.00 34.35 21.44
N ALA A 707 -36.42 35.52 21.81
CA ALA A 707 -37.18 36.70 22.21
C ALA A 707 -37.86 37.42 21.02
N GLU A 708 -37.38 37.25 19.78
CA GLU A 708 -38.06 37.74 18.57
C GLU A 708 -39.39 37.01 18.30
N ASP A 709 -39.59 35.81 18.87
CA ASP A 709 -40.80 34.98 18.73
C ASP A 709 -41.84 35.15 19.87
N ARG A 710 -41.68 36.15 20.76
CA ARG A 710 -42.61 36.49 21.88
C ARG A 710 -42.97 35.34 22.84
N ASP A 711 -42.09 34.36 23.07
CA ASP A 711 -42.34 33.31 24.06
C ASP A 711 -41.28 33.33 25.18
N TYR A 712 -41.46 34.27 26.12
CA TYR A 712 -40.59 34.47 27.30
C TYR A 712 -40.67 33.32 28.34
N SER A 713 -41.46 32.28 28.08
CA SER A 713 -41.73 31.19 29.03
C SER A 713 -40.68 30.05 28.99
N LYS A 714 -39.77 30.04 28.00
CA LYS A 714 -38.79 28.95 27.78
C LYS A 714 -37.34 29.26 28.15
N CYS A 715 -36.97 30.49 28.52
CA CYS A 715 -35.62 30.77 29.02
C CYS A 715 -35.57 30.41 30.52
N GLY A 716 -35.60 29.11 30.81
CA GLY A 716 -35.43 28.54 32.14
C GLY A 716 -33.97 28.62 32.56
N ILE A 717 -33.59 29.72 33.21
CA ILE A 717 -32.30 29.80 33.91
C ILE A 717 -32.41 28.87 35.13
N THR A 718 -31.69 27.75 35.12
CA THR A 718 -31.36 27.02 36.34
C THR A 718 -29.86 26.86 36.39
N THR A 719 -29.21 27.80 37.08
CA THR A 719 -27.85 27.64 37.59
C THR A 719 -27.87 26.51 38.63
N GLN A 720 -27.26 25.36 38.32
CA GLN A 720 -26.92 24.37 39.34
C GLN A 720 -25.43 24.04 39.27
N TYR A 721 -24.71 24.62 40.23
CA TYR A 721 -23.43 24.10 40.72
C TYR A 721 -23.64 22.67 41.26
N PRO A 722 -22.68 21.75 41.09
CA PRO A 722 -22.83 20.37 41.55
C PRO A 722 -22.55 20.28 43.06
N ALA A 723 -23.53 19.82 43.84
CA ALA A 723 -23.29 19.24 45.16
C ALA A 723 -24.31 18.15 45.52
N ALA A 724 -23.78 16.97 45.85
CA ALA A 724 -24.31 15.89 46.69
C ALA A 724 -25.56 15.08 46.27
N SER A 725 -25.29 13.80 45.97
CA SER A 725 -26.07 12.56 46.23
C SER A 725 -27.62 12.62 46.27
N GLN A 726 -28.27 12.15 45.19
CA GLN A 726 -29.65 11.64 45.24
C GLN A 726 -29.66 10.11 45.17
N ALA A 727 -30.41 9.48 46.09
CA ALA A 727 -30.60 8.03 46.14
C ALA A 727 -31.29 7.51 44.87
N ARG A 728 -30.65 6.58 44.14
CA ARG A 728 -31.18 5.98 42.91
C ARG A 728 -32.36 5.05 43.25
N ALA A 729 -33.46 5.17 42.52
CA ALA A 729 -34.58 4.22 42.60
C ALA A 729 -34.11 2.80 42.25
N THR A 730 -34.59 1.79 42.99
CA THR A 730 -34.26 0.37 42.80
C THR A 730 -35.51 -0.46 42.54
N THR A 731 -35.36 -1.61 41.89
CA THR A 731 -36.45 -2.56 41.59
C THR A 731 -36.05 -3.97 42.00
N THR A 732 -36.96 -4.73 42.58
CA THR A 732 -36.70 -6.13 42.99
C THR A 732 -37.44 -7.09 42.08
N LEU A 733 -36.73 -8.07 41.52
CA LEU A 733 -37.28 -9.11 40.65
C LEU A 733 -36.98 -10.48 41.26
N HIS A 734 -38.00 -11.34 41.34
CA HIS A 734 -37.84 -12.74 41.72
C HIS A 734 -37.75 -13.62 40.48
N ILE A 735 -36.66 -14.37 40.33
CA ILE A 735 -36.43 -15.31 39.23
C ILE A 735 -36.70 -16.73 39.75
N PRO A 736 -37.82 -17.37 39.34
CA PRO A 736 -38.14 -18.72 39.77
C PRO A 736 -37.00 -19.70 39.45
N GLY A 737 -36.56 -20.44 40.47
CA GLY A 737 -35.47 -21.42 40.34
C GLY A 737 -34.06 -20.85 40.39
N GLN A 738 -33.88 -19.53 40.56
CA GLN A 738 -32.56 -18.92 40.83
C GLN A 738 -32.52 -18.13 42.14
N GLY A 739 -33.47 -17.23 42.38
CA GLY A 739 -33.46 -16.36 43.56
C GLY A 739 -33.94 -14.95 43.24
N SER A 740 -33.88 -14.05 44.22
CA SER A 740 -34.30 -12.65 44.06
C SER A 740 -33.10 -11.75 43.76
N ILE A 741 -33.31 -10.75 42.90
CA ILE A 741 -32.31 -9.75 42.51
C ILE A 741 -32.85 -8.33 42.69
N VAL A 742 -31.97 -7.37 42.99
CA VAL A 742 -32.30 -5.93 43.02
C VAL A 742 -31.54 -5.22 41.91
N GLY A 743 -32.28 -4.70 40.93
CA GLY A 743 -31.77 -3.87 39.83
C GLY A 743 -31.98 -2.38 40.06
N GLY A 744 -31.47 -1.58 39.12
CA GLY A 744 -31.62 -0.13 39.09
C GLY A 744 -32.43 0.36 37.89
N TYR A 745 -32.57 1.68 37.80
CA TYR A 745 -33.13 2.37 36.64
C TYR A 745 -32.08 3.23 35.94
N ALA A 746 -32.24 3.38 34.64
CA ALA A 746 -31.50 4.33 33.80
C ALA A 746 -32.44 4.92 32.75
N THR A 747 -31.98 5.90 31.97
CA THR A 747 -32.76 6.57 30.94
C THR A 747 -32.16 6.37 29.55
N THR A 748 -33.01 6.29 28.53
CA THR A 748 -32.57 6.25 27.13
C THR A 748 -31.92 7.59 26.74
N SER A 749 -31.03 7.56 25.75
CA SER A 749 -30.15 8.71 25.48
C SER A 749 -30.78 9.87 24.70
N TRP A 750 -31.93 9.67 24.07
CA TRP A 750 -32.59 10.66 23.21
C TRP A 750 -33.97 11.05 23.74
N SER A 751 -34.81 10.07 24.07
CA SER A 751 -36.18 10.30 24.56
C SER A 751 -36.28 10.35 26.08
N GLU A 752 -35.17 10.15 26.79
CA GLU A 752 -35.08 10.12 28.26
C GLU A 752 -36.08 9.15 28.92
N GLN A 753 -36.50 8.10 28.19
CA GLN A 753 -37.42 7.10 28.70
C GLN A 753 -36.74 6.25 29.79
N ALA A 754 -37.41 6.07 30.93
CA ALA A 754 -36.90 5.21 31.99
C ALA A 754 -36.93 3.73 31.56
N PHE A 755 -35.85 3.01 31.84
CA PHE A 755 -35.76 1.56 31.69
C PHE A 755 -35.09 0.93 32.91
N MET A 756 -35.37 -0.35 33.12
CA MET A 756 -34.77 -1.16 34.19
C MET A 756 -33.47 -1.80 33.70
N GLN A 757 -32.47 -1.83 34.58
CA GLN A 757 -31.21 -2.50 34.36
C GLN A 757 -30.89 -3.45 35.50
N PHE A 758 -30.50 -4.67 35.14
CA PHE A 758 -30.03 -5.70 36.06
C PHE A 758 -28.62 -6.09 35.62
N LEU A 759 -27.65 -5.60 36.37
CA LEU A 759 -26.23 -5.67 36.05
C LEU A 759 -25.59 -6.79 36.88
N GLY A 760 -24.73 -7.61 36.27
CA GLY A 760 -23.94 -8.61 37.02
C GLY A 760 -24.70 -9.87 37.49
N ILE A 761 -25.73 -10.33 36.77
CA ILE A 761 -26.43 -11.58 37.12
C ILE A 761 -25.52 -12.79 36.80
N PRO A 762 -25.14 -13.64 37.78
CA PRO A 762 -24.32 -14.81 37.53
C PRO A 762 -25.13 -15.91 36.83
N TYR A 763 -24.69 -16.31 35.64
CA TYR A 763 -25.31 -17.42 34.91
C TYR A 763 -24.55 -18.75 35.09
N ALA A 764 -23.30 -18.68 35.54
CA ALA A 764 -22.46 -19.84 35.84
C ALA A 764 -21.84 -19.73 37.25
N GLU A 765 -21.35 -20.85 37.77
CA GLU A 765 -20.44 -20.88 38.91
C GLU A 765 -19.08 -20.26 38.55
N SER A 766 -18.38 -19.72 39.55
CA SER A 766 -17.04 -19.17 39.36
C SER A 766 -16.10 -20.26 38.82
N PRO A 767 -15.44 -20.04 37.66
CA PRO A 767 -14.54 -21.01 37.01
C PRO A 767 -13.15 -21.04 37.66
N ARG A 768 -13.06 -20.97 38.99
CA ARG A 768 -11.81 -21.04 39.74
C ARG A 768 -11.43 -22.47 40.14
N GLU A 769 -10.20 -22.64 40.60
CA GLU A 769 -9.68 -23.89 41.15
C GLU A 769 -9.86 -25.10 40.21
N GLU A 770 -10.67 -26.12 40.57
CA GLU A 770 -10.93 -27.32 39.76
C GLU A 770 -11.70 -27.01 38.48
N LEU A 771 -12.47 -25.90 38.45
CA LEU A 771 -13.25 -25.46 37.29
C LEU A 771 -12.44 -24.59 36.33
N ARG A 772 -11.20 -24.22 36.70
CA ARG A 772 -10.30 -23.47 35.82
C ARG A 772 -10.03 -24.28 34.55
N PHE A 773 -10.18 -23.63 33.40
CA PHE A 773 -10.14 -24.21 32.04
C PHE A 773 -11.24 -25.22 31.70
N LYS A 774 -12.13 -25.61 32.62
CA LYS A 774 -13.20 -26.58 32.38
C LYS A 774 -14.45 -25.89 31.83
N LEU A 775 -15.40 -26.68 31.32
CA LEU A 775 -16.68 -26.16 30.86
C LEU A 775 -17.43 -25.47 32.01
N SER A 776 -18.12 -24.36 31.71
CA SER A 776 -18.89 -23.64 32.73
C SER A 776 -20.04 -24.48 33.28
N VAL A 777 -20.31 -24.30 34.58
CA VAL A 777 -21.34 -25.03 35.31
C VAL A 777 -22.47 -24.05 35.64
N LYS A 778 -23.72 -24.44 35.41
CA LYS A 778 -24.89 -23.60 35.72
C LYS A 778 -24.87 -23.13 37.17
N ARG A 779 -25.10 -21.83 37.38
CA ARG A 779 -25.14 -21.22 38.73
C ARG A 779 -26.25 -21.86 39.57
N LYS A 780 -25.92 -22.28 40.79
CA LYS A 780 -26.88 -22.75 41.79
C LYS A 780 -27.79 -21.62 42.26
N PRO A 781 -29.02 -21.93 42.69
CA PRO A 781 -29.91 -20.93 43.26
C PRO A 781 -29.30 -20.27 44.50
N TRP A 782 -29.50 -18.97 44.64
CA TRP A 782 -29.09 -18.19 45.79
C TRP A 782 -30.29 -17.85 46.69
N THR A 783 -30.05 -17.78 48.00
CA THR A 783 -31.09 -17.55 49.01
C THR A 783 -31.19 -16.10 49.47
N HIS A 784 -30.11 -15.32 49.33
CA HIS A 784 -30.09 -13.90 49.64
C HIS A 784 -30.64 -13.07 48.48
N ILE A 785 -30.92 -11.78 48.70
CA ILE A 785 -31.25 -10.88 47.60
C ILE A 785 -29.94 -10.43 46.96
N LEU A 786 -29.68 -10.84 45.73
CA LEU A 786 -28.46 -10.46 45.00
C LEU A 786 -28.57 -9.01 44.52
N ASN A 787 -27.56 -8.20 44.81
CA ASN A 787 -27.49 -6.83 44.29
C ASN A 787 -27.04 -6.85 42.83
N ALA A 788 -27.99 -6.66 41.91
CA ALA A 788 -27.77 -6.54 40.48
C ALA A 788 -27.90 -5.07 40.00
N SER A 789 -27.55 -4.10 40.86
CA SER A 789 -27.57 -2.66 40.51
C SER A 789 -26.21 -2.14 40.04
N ASN A 790 -25.15 -2.94 40.20
CA ASN A 790 -23.78 -2.64 39.79
C ASN A 790 -23.28 -3.74 38.84
N TYR A 791 -22.35 -3.41 37.96
CA TYR A 791 -21.72 -4.40 37.08
C TYR A 791 -21.06 -5.51 37.89
N GLY A 792 -21.17 -6.74 37.37
CA GLY A 792 -20.41 -7.87 37.88
C GLY A 792 -18.95 -7.76 37.43
N ARG A 793 -18.09 -8.63 37.97
CA ARG A 793 -16.66 -8.59 37.65
C ARG A 793 -16.42 -8.85 36.15
N ARG A 794 -15.48 -8.09 35.58
CA ARG A 794 -14.95 -8.35 34.23
C ARG A 794 -14.10 -9.62 34.22
N CYS A 795 -14.01 -10.29 33.08
CA CYS A 795 -13.02 -11.36 32.96
C CYS A 795 -11.60 -10.79 32.96
N PRO A 796 -10.63 -11.44 33.64
CA PRO A 796 -9.28 -10.92 33.76
C PRO A 796 -8.60 -10.71 32.40
N SER A 797 -8.15 -9.48 32.17
CA SER A 797 -7.23 -9.11 31.09
C SER A 797 -5.99 -8.44 31.68
N LEU A 798 -4.86 -8.43 30.97
CA LEU A 798 -3.63 -7.78 31.46
C LEU A 798 -3.88 -6.31 31.83
N MET A 799 -4.73 -5.65 31.07
CA MET A 799 -5.10 -4.26 31.28
C MET A 799 -6.01 -4.05 32.48
N SER A 800 -6.92 -4.99 32.76
CA SER A 800 -7.76 -4.91 33.96
C SER A 800 -6.92 -5.16 35.22
N VAL A 801 -6.04 -6.17 35.19
CA VAL A 801 -5.22 -6.55 36.36
C VAL A 801 -4.22 -5.45 36.75
N ASN A 802 -3.64 -4.73 35.80
CA ASN A 802 -2.72 -3.62 36.09
C ASN A 802 -3.40 -2.38 36.70
N LYS A 803 -4.73 -2.31 36.67
CA LYS A 803 -5.53 -1.18 37.21
C LYS A 803 -6.21 -1.50 38.54
N ILE A 804 -6.10 -2.75 39.01
CA ILE A 804 -6.75 -3.25 40.23
C ILE A 804 -5.82 -2.98 41.43
N GLU A 805 -6.40 -2.54 42.55
CA GLU A 805 -5.66 -2.30 43.80
C GLU A 805 -5.19 -3.61 44.45
N GLU A 806 -4.14 -3.57 45.27
CA GLU A 806 -3.57 -4.78 45.90
C GLU A 806 -4.57 -5.59 46.75
N GLU A 807 -5.60 -4.93 47.29
CA GLU A 807 -6.63 -5.58 48.10
C GLU A 807 -7.63 -6.37 47.24
N GLU A 808 -8.01 -5.85 46.08
CA GLU A 808 -8.90 -6.51 45.12
C GLU A 808 -8.23 -7.70 44.41
N LEU A 809 -6.89 -7.73 44.32
CA LEU A 809 -6.13 -8.89 43.84
C LEU A 809 -6.30 -10.13 44.74
N LYS A 810 -6.78 -9.96 45.98
CA LYS A 810 -7.06 -11.07 46.92
C LYS A 810 -8.44 -11.68 46.71
N GLU A 811 -9.32 -11.02 45.96
CA GLU A 811 -10.64 -11.53 45.63
C GLU A 811 -10.60 -12.53 44.47
N ASP A 812 -11.71 -13.24 44.23
CA ASP A 812 -11.80 -14.20 43.12
C ASP A 812 -11.84 -13.48 41.77
N LEU A 813 -10.66 -13.26 41.19
CA LEU A 813 -10.49 -12.64 39.87
C LEU A 813 -11.19 -13.42 38.76
N GLU A 814 -11.40 -14.73 38.92
CA GLU A 814 -11.97 -15.58 37.88
C GLU A 814 -13.51 -15.60 37.88
N ASP A 815 -14.18 -15.07 38.92
CA ASP A 815 -15.65 -15.00 39.03
C ASP A 815 -16.26 -13.93 38.10
N CYS A 816 -16.12 -14.15 36.78
CA CYS A 816 -16.49 -13.20 35.76
C CYS A 816 -17.69 -13.61 34.90
N LEU A 817 -18.24 -14.82 35.09
CA LEU A 817 -19.33 -15.36 34.26
C LEU A 817 -20.71 -14.82 34.69
N ASN A 818 -20.91 -13.54 34.41
CA ASN A 818 -22.15 -12.81 34.67
C ASN A 818 -22.69 -12.14 33.40
N LEU A 819 -23.95 -11.70 33.43
CA LEU A 819 -24.60 -10.99 32.33
C LEU A 819 -25.40 -9.78 32.81
N CYS A 820 -25.61 -8.83 31.90
CA CYS A 820 -26.45 -7.67 32.11
C CYS A 820 -27.74 -7.78 31.28
N VAL A 821 -28.88 -7.42 31.87
CA VAL A 821 -30.19 -7.38 31.20
C VAL A 821 -30.80 -6.00 31.31
N TYR A 822 -31.21 -5.43 30.18
CA TYR A 822 -31.83 -4.12 30.07
C TYR A 822 -33.20 -4.23 29.41
N THR A 823 -34.22 -3.66 30.05
CA THR A 823 -35.62 -3.80 29.61
C THR A 823 -36.50 -2.62 30.06
N LYS A 824 -37.48 -2.24 29.23
CA LYS A 824 -38.47 -1.20 29.56
C LYS A 824 -39.69 -1.74 30.31
N ASP A 825 -39.97 -3.03 30.21
CA ASP A 825 -41.18 -3.64 30.76
C ASP A 825 -40.94 -5.12 31.07
N LEU A 826 -41.13 -5.52 32.33
CA LEU A 826 -40.93 -6.91 32.80
C LEU A 826 -42.03 -7.87 32.35
N ASN A 827 -43.21 -7.36 31.97
CA ASN A 827 -44.37 -8.16 31.61
C ASN A 827 -44.55 -8.31 30.09
N ALA A 828 -43.71 -7.65 29.30
CA ALA A 828 -43.78 -7.70 27.84
C ALA A 828 -43.27 -9.04 27.28
N GLN A 829 -43.36 -9.21 25.96
CA GLN A 829 -42.72 -10.30 25.21
C GLN A 829 -41.96 -9.70 24.02
N ARG A 830 -40.89 -8.96 24.33
CA ARG A 830 -40.12 -8.18 23.35
C ARG A 830 -39.00 -9.01 22.73
N PRO A 831 -38.64 -8.77 21.45
CA PRO A 831 -37.47 -9.39 20.85
C PRO A 831 -36.20 -9.15 21.66
N VAL A 832 -35.37 -10.18 21.79
CA VAL A 832 -34.16 -10.17 22.61
C VAL A 832 -32.94 -9.99 21.72
N MET A 833 -32.14 -8.97 22.01
CA MET A 833 -30.83 -8.73 21.42
C MET A 833 -29.76 -9.27 22.38
N PHE A 834 -29.01 -10.28 21.96
CA PHE A 834 -27.93 -10.88 22.74
C PHE A 834 -26.58 -10.49 22.14
N TYR A 835 -25.83 -9.63 22.82
CA TYR A 835 -24.60 -9.05 22.29
C TYR A 835 -23.34 -9.79 22.76
N ILE A 836 -22.52 -10.27 21.84
CA ILE A 836 -21.22 -10.87 22.12
C ILE A 836 -20.14 -9.84 21.80
N PHE A 837 -19.47 -9.33 22.83
CA PHE A 837 -18.41 -8.34 22.64
C PHE A 837 -17.16 -8.90 21.94
N GLY A 838 -16.45 -8.01 21.25
CA GLY A 838 -15.13 -8.25 20.67
C GLY A 838 -13.99 -7.98 21.64
N GLY A 839 -12.76 -7.80 21.13
CA GLY A 839 -11.57 -7.55 21.95
C GLY A 839 -10.45 -8.57 21.75
N GLY A 840 -10.30 -9.08 20.51
CA GLY A 840 -9.19 -9.95 20.11
C GLY A 840 -9.10 -11.29 20.86
N PHE A 841 -10.17 -11.70 21.55
CA PHE A 841 -10.22 -12.84 22.48
C PHE A 841 -9.42 -12.67 23.77
N PHE A 842 -8.91 -11.48 24.10
CA PHE A 842 -8.10 -11.24 25.31
C PHE A 842 -8.51 -10.00 26.11
N ASN A 843 -9.49 -9.22 25.63
CA ASN A 843 -10.06 -8.07 26.34
C ASN A 843 -11.58 -7.94 26.04
N GLY A 844 -12.26 -7.02 26.72
CA GLY A 844 -13.69 -6.70 26.57
C GLY A 844 -14.54 -7.18 27.75
N SER A 845 -15.66 -6.51 27.99
CA SER A 845 -16.71 -6.98 28.91
C SER A 845 -18.08 -6.34 28.64
N ASN A 846 -19.09 -6.82 29.36
CA ASN A 846 -20.47 -6.34 29.29
C ASN A 846 -20.64 -4.86 29.67
N GLU A 847 -19.84 -4.32 30.58
CA GLU A 847 -19.93 -2.92 31.00
C GLU A 847 -19.52 -1.91 29.92
N ASP A 848 -18.76 -2.35 28.90
CA ASP A 848 -18.33 -1.48 27.78
C ASP A 848 -19.48 -1.17 26.79
N HIS A 849 -20.66 -1.75 27.00
CA HIS A 849 -21.76 -1.78 26.04
C HIS A 849 -23.10 -1.33 26.66
N PRO A 850 -23.20 -0.06 27.10
CA PRO A 850 -24.41 0.47 27.74
C PRO A 850 -25.62 0.49 26.79
N ALA A 851 -26.83 0.30 27.33
CA ALA A 851 -28.02 0.04 26.51
C ALA A 851 -28.72 1.29 25.91
N GLY A 852 -28.29 2.50 26.26
CA GLY A 852 -29.09 3.73 26.13
C GLY A 852 -29.59 4.07 24.72
N PHE A 853 -28.87 3.69 23.67
CA PHE A 853 -29.31 3.87 22.27
C PHE A 853 -30.26 2.77 21.80
N LEU A 854 -29.97 1.49 22.07
CA LEU A 854 -30.81 0.37 21.61
C LEU A 854 -32.18 0.34 22.31
N LEU A 855 -32.25 0.80 23.56
CA LEU A 855 -33.49 0.83 24.37
C LEU A 855 -34.45 1.96 23.99
N GLU A 856 -34.05 2.83 23.06
CA GLU A 856 -34.97 3.74 22.36
C GLU A 856 -36.04 2.96 21.59
N LYS A 857 -35.74 1.71 21.24
CA LYS A 857 -36.66 0.78 20.61
C LYS A 857 -37.16 -0.26 21.62
N ASP A 858 -38.21 -0.96 21.21
CA ASP A 858 -38.95 -1.85 22.06
C ASP A 858 -38.35 -3.27 22.12
N VAL A 859 -37.10 -3.35 22.58
CA VAL A 859 -36.29 -4.59 22.66
C VAL A 859 -35.78 -4.85 24.07
N VAL A 860 -35.34 -6.08 24.34
CA VAL A 860 -34.57 -6.44 25.54
C VAL A 860 -33.12 -6.67 25.13
N LEU A 861 -32.17 -6.00 25.78
CA LEU A 861 -30.74 -6.20 25.52
C LEU A 861 -30.14 -7.09 26.61
N VAL A 862 -29.38 -8.11 26.19
CA VAL A 862 -28.60 -8.99 27.07
C VAL A 862 -27.14 -8.94 26.64
N VAL A 863 -26.24 -8.68 27.59
CA VAL A 863 -24.79 -8.66 27.35
C VAL A 863 -24.08 -9.56 28.37
N PRO A 864 -23.65 -10.78 27.99
CA PRO A 864 -22.87 -11.67 28.85
C PRO A 864 -21.38 -11.32 28.84
N ASN A 865 -20.71 -11.64 29.95
CA ASN A 865 -19.28 -11.90 29.98
C ASN A 865 -19.01 -13.37 29.63
N TYR A 866 -17.90 -13.64 28.94
CA TYR A 866 -17.39 -14.98 28.64
C TYR A 866 -15.88 -14.99 28.86
N ARG A 867 -15.29 -16.15 29.17
CA ARG A 867 -13.84 -16.23 29.43
C ARG A 867 -13.01 -15.84 28.21
N ILE A 868 -11.91 -15.13 28.46
CA ILE A 868 -10.97 -14.61 27.46
C ILE A 868 -9.54 -15.03 27.79
N GLY A 869 -8.62 -14.82 26.85
CA GLY A 869 -7.20 -15.05 26.97
C GLY A 869 -6.85 -16.51 27.25
N ALA A 870 -5.80 -16.71 28.04
CA ALA A 870 -5.33 -18.04 28.44
C ALA A 870 -6.39 -18.84 29.21
N LEU A 871 -7.21 -18.16 30.04
CA LEU A 871 -8.24 -18.79 30.85
C LEU A 871 -9.39 -19.40 30.02
N GLY A 872 -9.61 -18.87 28.81
CA GLY A 872 -10.62 -19.40 27.89
C GLY A 872 -10.07 -20.34 26.80
N PHE A 873 -8.91 -20.03 26.23
CA PHE A 873 -8.51 -20.62 24.94
C PHE A 873 -7.30 -21.56 25.00
N LEU A 874 -6.69 -21.80 26.16
CA LEU A 874 -5.69 -22.86 26.28
C LEU A 874 -6.30 -24.24 25.98
N SER A 875 -5.52 -25.12 25.37
CA SER A 875 -5.97 -26.48 25.05
C SER A 875 -4.81 -27.48 24.98
N LEU A 876 -4.95 -28.59 25.69
CA LEU A 876 -4.15 -29.81 25.55
C LEU A 876 -4.84 -30.87 24.67
N GLY A 877 -6.08 -30.61 24.22
CA GLY A 877 -6.89 -31.57 23.48
C GLY A 877 -7.41 -32.73 24.32
N ASN A 878 -7.47 -32.58 25.64
CA ASN A 878 -7.97 -33.58 26.59
C ASN A 878 -9.00 -32.95 27.55
N GLU A 879 -9.58 -33.75 28.44
CA GLU A 879 -10.60 -33.28 29.38
C GLU A 879 -10.08 -32.22 30.38
N ASP A 880 -8.78 -32.22 30.69
CA ASP A 880 -8.15 -31.29 31.64
C ASP A 880 -8.10 -29.87 31.14
N ILE A 881 -7.66 -29.70 29.90
CA ILE A 881 -7.63 -28.42 29.23
C ILE A 881 -8.24 -28.63 27.82
N PRO A 882 -9.57 -28.64 27.71
CA PRO A 882 -10.28 -29.05 26.50
C PRO A 882 -10.11 -28.08 25.33
N GLY A 883 -9.94 -26.78 25.63
CA GLY A 883 -10.08 -25.70 24.64
C GLY A 883 -11.53 -25.32 24.39
N ASN A 884 -11.73 -24.15 23.83
CA ASN A 884 -13.06 -23.64 23.41
C ASN A 884 -14.10 -23.51 24.52
N VAL A 885 -13.71 -23.47 25.80
CA VAL A 885 -14.68 -23.26 26.89
C VAL A 885 -15.47 -21.96 26.81
N PRO A 886 -14.99 -20.87 26.18
CA PRO A 886 -15.79 -19.67 25.92
C PRO A 886 -16.99 -19.92 24.99
N ILE A 887 -16.92 -20.90 24.08
CA ILE A 887 -18.09 -21.30 23.28
C ILE A 887 -19.14 -21.92 24.21
N GLY A 888 -18.70 -22.74 25.17
CA GLY A 888 -19.55 -23.29 26.23
C GLY A 888 -20.16 -22.22 27.14
N ASP A 889 -19.39 -21.21 27.52
CA ASP A 889 -19.87 -20.07 28.32
C ASP A 889 -21.02 -19.34 27.62
N LEU A 890 -20.87 -19.06 26.32
CA LEU A 890 -21.91 -18.43 25.51
C LEU A 890 -23.13 -19.32 25.31
N ILE A 891 -22.96 -20.64 25.14
CA ILE A 891 -24.08 -21.59 25.08
C ILE A 891 -24.85 -21.57 26.40
N LEU A 892 -24.16 -21.64 27.54
CA LEU A 892 -24.79 -21.61 28.86
C LEU A 892 -25.51 -20.28 29.14
N ALA A 893 -24.93 -19.15 28.70
CA ALA A 893 -25.60 -17.85 28.77
C ALA A 893 -26.86 -17.78 27.89
N LEU A 894 -26.83 -18.37 26.69
CA LEU A 894 -28.02 -18.47 25.82
C LEU A 894 -29.08 -19.41 26.39
N GLU A 895 -28.67 -20.50 27.04
CA GLU A 895 -29.58 -21.38 27.79
C GLU A 895 -30.21 -20.64 28.98
N TRP A 896 -29.44 -19.81 29.69
CA TRP A 896 -29.98 -18.93 30.72
C TRP A 896 -31.03 -17.97 30.14
N VAL A 897 -30.76 -17.35 28.99
CA VAL A 897 -31.73 -16.47 28.30
C VAL A 897 -32.99 -17.25 27.95
N LYS A 898 -32.85 -18.44 27.37
CA LYS A 898 -33.99 -19.31 27.03
C LYS A 898 -34.86 -19.64 28.25
N ASP A 899 -34.24 -19.93 29.39
CA ASP A 899 -34.94 -20.32 30.61
C ASP A 899 -35.63 -19.13 31.31
N TYR A 900 -34.96 -17.97 31.37
CA TYR A 900 -35.30 -16.90 32.31
C TYR A 900 -35.67 -15.55 31.68
N ILE A 901 -35.36 -15.27 30.41
CA ILE A 901 -35.54 -13.92 29.85
C ILE A 901 -37.01 -13.45 29.83
N LYS A 902 -37.96 -14.39 29.84
CA LYS A 902 -39.40 -14.12 29.98
C LYS A 902 -39.77 -13.34 31.23
N PHE A 903 -39.00 -13.46 32.32
CA PHE A 903 -39.22 -12.72 33.56
C PHE A 903 -38.71 -11.27 33.49
N PHE A 904 -37.94 -10.96 32.44
CA PHE A 904 -37.44 -9.62 32.12
C PHE A 904 -38.20 -8.99 30.95
N GLY A 905 -39.34 -9.58 30.55
CA GLY A 905 -40.17 -9.13 29.45
C GLY A 905 -39.65 -9.47 28.04
N GLY A 906 -38.68 -10.37 27.94
CA GLY A 906 -38.12 -10.83 26.66
C GLY A 906 -38.81 -12.09 26.13
N ASP A 907 -38.88 -12.22 24.81
CA ASP A 907 -39.38 -13.40 24.12
C ASP A 907 -38.22 -14.36 23.75
N ALA A 908 -38.15 -15.50 24.43
CA ALA A 908 -37.17 -16.55 24.17
C ALA A 908 -37.28 -17.18 22.77
N LYS A 909 -38.40 -16.97 22.05
CA LYS A 909 -38.59 -17.42 20.65
C LYS A 909 -38.13 -16.39 19.62
N GLN A 910 -37.68 -15.21 20.07
CA GLN A 910 -37.22 -14.11 19.22
C GLN A 910 -35.88 -13.57 19.71
N VAL A 911 -34.92 -14.47 19.89
CA VAL A 911 -33.54 -14.14 20.25
C VAL A 911 -32.71 -13.91 19.00
N THR A 912 -32.12 -12.73 18.89
CA THR A 912 -31.14 -12.37 17.86
C THR A 912 -29.78 -12.23 18.52
N VAL A 913 -28.80 -13.01 18.06
CA VAL A 913 -27.42 -12.89 18.55
C VAL A 913 -26.65 -11.97 17.62
N PHE A 914 -25.94 -11.00 18.17
CA PHE A 914 -25.08 -10.13 17.40
C PHE A 914 -23.72 -9.98 18.06
N GLY A 915 -22.67 -9.89 17.25
CA GLY A 915 -21.32 -9.78 17.77
C GLY A 915 -20.41 -9.01 16.84
N GLN A 916 -19.39 -8.39 17.43
CA GLN A 916 -18.42 -7.55 16.74
C GLN A 916 -17.01 -8.14 16.86
N SER A 917 -16.21 -8.11 15.79
CA SER A 917 -14.81 -8.59 15.80
C SER A 917 -14.67 -10.05 16.27
N ALA A 918 -13.89 -10.30 17.32
CA ALA A 918 -13.79 -11.59 17.99
C ALA A 918 -15.17 -12.16 18.40
N GLY A 919 -16.12 -11.32 18.83
CA GLY A 919 -17.49 -11.72 19.14
C GLY A 919 -18.26 -12.17 17.88
N ALA A 920 -17.98 -11.55 16.74
CA ALA A 920 -18.52 -11.97 15.45
C ALA A 920 -17.97 -13.34 15.01
N ALA A 921 -16.68 -13.60 15.27
CA ALA A 921 -16.08 -14.91 15.07
C ALA A 921 -16.65 -15.98 16.03
N MET A 922 -16.88 -15.65 17.31
CA MET A 922 -17.56 -16.53 18.26
C MET A 922 -19.00 -16.86 17.82
N LEU A 923 -19.73 -15.88 17.29
CA LEU A 923 -21.05 -16.13 16.70
C LEU A 923 -20.94 -17.04 15.46
N GLY A 924 -19.93 -16.85 14.61
CA GLY A 924 -19.62 -17.78 13.52
C GLY A 924 -19.35 -19.21 14.02
N ALA A 925 -18.63 -19.36 15.13
CA ALA A 925 -18.41 -20.65 15.77
C ALA A 925 -19.72 -21.26 16.30
N LEU A 926 -20.60 -20.48 16.94
CA LEU A 926 -21.93 -20.95 17.37
C LEU A 926 -22.81 -21.39 16.19
N LEU A 927 -22.75 -20.67 15.07
CA LEU A 927 -23.49 -21.03 13.86
C LEU A 927 -23.01 -22.35 13.25
N LEU A 928 -21.70 -22.59 13.22
CA LEU A 928 -21.10 -23.76 12.55
C LEU A 928 -20.92 -24.97 13.47
N SER A 929 -20.76 -24.77 14.77
CA SER A 929 -20.45 -25.85 15.72
C SER A 929 -21.53 -26.93 15.73
N PRO A 930 -21.19 -28.22 15.65
CA PRO A 930 -22.17 -29.30 15.78
C PRO A 930 -22.71 -29.44 17.21
N LYS A 931 -22.08 -28.78 18.19
CA LYS A 931 -22.43 -28.85 19.60
C LYS A 931 -23.36 -27.74 20.05
N THR A 932 -23.57 -26.71 19.24
CA THR A 932 -24.55 -25.65 19.56
C THR A 932 -25.97 -26.21 19.43
N PRO A 933 -26.77 -26.24 20.50
CA PRO A 933 -28.14 -26.73 20.45
C PRO A 933 -29.01 -25.91 19.48
N PRO A 934 -29.89 -26.55 18.69
CA PRO A 934 -30.80 -25.83 17.81
C PRO A 934 -31.84 -25.02 18.62
N GLY A 935 -32.24 -23.88 18.07
CA GLY A 935 -33.31 -23.04 18.65
C GLY A 935 -32.89 -22.17 19.84
N LEU A 936 -31.60 -22.04 20.14
CA LEU A 936 -31.11 -21.05 21.13
C LEU A 936 -31.23 -19.61 20.63
N PHE A 937 -31.13 -19.40 19.33
CA PHE A 937 -31.33 -18.11 18.68
C PHE A 937 -31.86 -18.28 17.27
N HIS A 938 -32.44 -17.19 16.75
CA HIS A 938 -33.35 -17.20 15.61
C HIS A 938 -32.88 -16.29 14.49
N ARG A 939 -31.99 -15.33 14.77
CA ARG A 939 -31.34 -14.42 13.81
C ARG A 939 -29.91 -14.14 14.25
N SER A 940 -29.05 -13.74 13.32
CA SER A 940 -27.66 -13.40 13.60
C SER A 940 -27.22 -12.09 12.94
N ILE A 941 -26.42 -11.29 13.65
CA ILE A 941 -25.74 -10.12 13.09
C ILE A 941 -24.22 -10.24 13.34
N ILE A 942 -23.43 -10.30 12.28
CA ILE A 942 -21.96 -10.47 12.34
C ILE A 942 -21.30 -9.18 11.86
N GLN A 943 -20.74 -8.42 12.80
CA GLN A 943 -20.17 -7.10 12.54
C GLN A 943 -18.65 -7.16 12.48
N SER A 944 -18.08 -6.82 11.32
CA SER A 944 -16.64 -6.62 11.14
C SER A 944 -15.83 -7.82 11.64
N GLY A 945 -16.07 -9.00 11.09
CA GLY A 945 -15.38 -10.23 11.50
C GLY A 945 -16.03 -11.50 10.97
N SER A 946 -15.27 -12.58 10.92
CA SER A 946 -15.74 -13.88 10.46
C SER A 946 -14.91 -14.99 11.09
N ILE A 947 -15.54 -16.13 11.37
CA ILE A 947 -14.83 -17.35 11.78
C ILE A 947 -13.90 -17.88 10.67
N LEU A 948 -14.10 -17.44 9.41
CA LEU A 948 -13.24 -17.77 8.27
C LEU A 948 -11.97 -16.91 8.21
N SER A 949 -11.86 -15.87 9.04
CA SER A 949 -10.66 -15.04 9.08
C SER A 949 -9.45 -15.84 9.57
N SER A 950 -8.24 -15.48 9.11
CA SER A 950 -7.00 -16.16 9.52
C SER A 950 -6.73 -16.11 11.02
N TRP A 951 -7.25 -15.09 11.70
CA TRP A 951 -7.22 -14.92 13.15
C TRP A 951 -8.41 -15.56 13.89
N GLY A 952 -9.43 -16.03 13.16
CA GLY A 952 -10.67 -16.56 13.72
C GLY A 952 -10.53 -17.95 14.36
N VAL A 953 -9.51 -18.73 13.97
CA VAL A 953 -9.24 -20.07 14.53
C VAL A 953 -7.75 -20.32 14.74
N ARG A 954 -7.40 -21.25 15.64
CA ARG A 954 -6.02 -21.63 16.01
C ARG A 954 -5.77 -23.13 15.79
N LYS A 955 -4.57 -23.46 15.29
CA LYS A 955 -4.12 -24.84 14.96
C LYS A 955 -3.01 -25.39 15.86
N ASP A 956 -2.22 -24.52 16.50
CA ASP A 956 -0.99 -24.90 17.22
C ASP A 956 -1.13 -24.80 18.76
N ASN A 957 -2.29 -25.15 19.31
CA ASN A 957 -2.62 -25.02 20.73
C ASN A 957 -1.68 -25.81 21.67
N ILE A 958 -1.31 -27.04 21.30
CA ILE A 958 -0.39 -27.87 22.12
C ILE A 958 1.01 -27.24 22.19
N LYS A 959 1.49 -26.62 21.11
CA LYS A 959 2.79 -25.95 21.11
C LYS A 959 2.78 -24.72 22.01
N GLN A 960 1.70 -23.94 21.94
CA GLN A 960 1.52 -22.73 22.74
C GLN A 960 1.54 -23.04 24.25
N ILE A 961 0.79 -24.06 24.69
CA ILE A 961 0.74 -24.38 26.12
C ILE A 961 2.03 -25.02 26.64
N LYS A 962 2.74 -25.81 25.81
CA LYS A 962 4.08 -26.32 26.15
C LYS A 962 5.10 -25.20 26.31
N LEU A 963 5.07 -24.21 25.40
CA LEU A 963 5.93 -23.03 25.51
C LEU A 963 5.61 -22.26 26.79
N LEU A 964 4.33 -22.05 27.11
CA LEU A 964 3.90 -21.40 28.33
C LEU A 964 4.39 -22.14 29.59
N CYS A 965 4.27 -23.47 29.64
CA CYS A 965 4.78 -24.27 30.76
C CYS A 965 6.28 -24.05 30.97
N ASN A 966 7.06 -24.04 29.89
CA ASN A 966 8.50 -23.79 29.96
C ASN A 966 8.81 -22.37 30.44
N THR A 967 8.07 -21.36 29.96
CA THR A 967 8.27 -19.95 30.36
C THR A 967 7.90 -19.74 31.84
N LEU A 968 6.87 -20.42 32.34
CA LEU A 968 6.45 -20.38 33.74
C LEU A 968 7.47 -21.00 34.71
N LYS A 969 8.50 -21.69 34.19
CA LYS A 969 9.54 -22.43 34.91
C LYS A 969 8.96 -23.49 35.85
N CYS A 970 8.00 -24.25 35.35
CA CYS A 970 7.49 -25.43 36.05
C CYS A 970 8.58 -26.49 36.18
N ASP A 971 8.56 -27.27 37.26
CA ASP A 971 9.58 -28.30 37.53
C ASP A 971 9.63 -29.38 36.43
N GLU A 972 8.47 -29.78 35.91
CA GLU A 972 8.33 -30.76 34.82
C GLU A 972 7.24 -30.33 33.81
N CYS A 973 7.56 -30.36 32.51
CA CYS A 973 6.65 -30.05 31.39
C CYS A 973 6.62 -31.19 30.34
N THR A 974 6.89 -32.42 30.77
CA THR A 974 7.07 -33.58 29.89
C THR A 974 5.75 -34.28 29.57
N SER A 975 4.83 -34.39 30.53
CA SER A 975 3.50 -34.97 30.34
C SER A 975 2.38 -33.92 30.37
N ASN A 976 1.21 -34.26 29.81
CA ASN A 976 0.03 -33.39 29.87
C ASN A 976 -0.47 -33.17 31.30
N ALA A 977 -0.27 -34.14 32.19
CA ALA A 977 -0.67 -34.04 33.59
C ALA A 977 0.19 -33.00 34.34
N ASP A 978 1.50 -32.96 34.06
CA ASP A 978 2.43 -32.01 34.68
C ASP A 978 2.13 -30.58 34.21
N ILE A 979 1.87 -30.42 32.91
CA ILE A 979 1.47 -29.13 32.32
C ILE A 979 0.17 -28.64 32.96
N TYR A 980 -0.85 -29.51 33.08
CA TYR A 980 -2.11 -29.14 33.73
C TYR A 980 -1.90 -28.73 35.18
N LYS A 981 -1.17 -29.53 35.96
CA LYS A 981 -0.86 -29.24 37.37
C LYS A 981 -0.13 -27.91 37.52
N CYS A 982 0.81 -27.59 36.64
CA CYS A 982 1.52 -26.33 36.70
C CYS A 982 0.63 -25.13 36.35
N VAL A 983 0.05 -25.13 35.15
CA VAL A 983 -0.70 -23.97 34.62
C VAL A 983 -1.94 -23.69 35.47
N ARG A 984 -2.55 -24.73 36.05
CA ARG A 984 -3.67 -24.57 36.98
C ARG A 984 -3.30 -23.89 38.29
N ASN A 985 -2.10 -24.12 38.83
CA ASN A 985 -1.67 -23.56 40.12
C ASN A 985 -1.08 -22.13 40.02
N VAL A 986 -0.88 -21.63 38.80
CA VAL A 986 -0.31 -20.30 38.57
C VAL A 986 -1.34 -19.21 38.92
N SER A 987 -0.88 -18.08 39.46
CA SER A 987 -1.77 -16.94 39.71
C SER A 987 -2.26 -16.31 38.40
N VAL A 988 -3.47 -15.75 38.40
CA VAL A 988 -4.06 -15.12 37.20
C VAL A 988 -3.14 -14.02 36.64
N ALA A 989 -2.60 -13.16 37.51
CA ALA A 989 -1.68 -12.09 37.10
C ALA A 989 -0.42 -12.63 36.39
N LYS A 990 0.22 -13.66 36.95
CA LYS A 990 1.41 -14.28 36.33
C LYS A 990 1.04 -14.96 35.01
N LEU A 991 -0.10 -15.64 34.93
CA LEU A 991 -0.57 -16.28 33.70
C LEU A 991 -0.79 -15.25 32.58
N LEU A 992 -1.40 -14.11 32.90
CA LEU A 992 -1.65 -13.04 31.93
C LEU A 992 -0.35 -12.36 31.47
N GLU A 993 0.59 -12.11 32.39
CA GLU A 993 1.88 -11.50 32.05
C GLU A 993 2.69 -12.38 31.09
N GLU A 994 2.76 -13.69 31.37
CA GLU A 994 3.49 -14.65 30.54
C GLU A 994 2.79 -14.95 29.19
N THR A 995 1.52 -14.54 29.06
CA THR A 995 0.74 -14.71 27.83
C THR A 995 0.44 -13.40 27.11
N LYS A 996 1.08 -12.28 27.47
CA LYS A 996 0.83 -10.97 26.88
C LYS A 996 1.05 -10.86 25.37
N THR A 997 1.97 -11.66 24.82
CA THR A 997 2.25 -11.71 23.37
C THR A 997 1.57 -12.89 22.70
N ALA A 998 0.84 -13.70 23.46
CA ALA A 998 0.19 -14.90 22.97
C ALA A 998 -1.09 -14.55 22.20
N CYS A 999 -1.31 -15.31 21.14
CA CYS A 999 -2.45 -15.15 20.26
C CYS A 999 -3.53 -16.18 20.63
N PHE A 1000 -4.73 -15.71 20.97
CA PHE A 1000 -5.86 -16.57 21.36
C PHE A 1000 -6.95 -16.59 20.28
N GLY A 1001 -7.89 -17.52 20.42
CA GLY A 1001 -9.03 -17.72 19.52
C GLY A 1001 -9.50 -19.18 19.53
N PRO A 1002 -10.67 -19.48 18.95
CA PRO A 1002 -11.21 -20.84 18.83
C PRO A 1002 -10.19 -21.85 18.32
N VAL A 1003 -10.01 -22.94 19.06
CA VAL A 1003 -9.05 -24.02 18.78
C VAL A 1003 -9.69 -25.08 17.89
N LEU A 1004 -9.00 -25.51 16.85
CA LEU A 1004 -9.46 -26.61 16.00
C LEU A 1004 -9.12 -27.97 16.64
N GLY A 1005 -10.05 -28.91 16.58
CA GLY A 1005 -9.90 -30.24 17.17
C GLY A 1005 -9.98 -30.23 18.71
N ASP A 1006 -10.78 -29.35 19.30
CA ASP A 1006 -11.02 -29.33 20.75
C ASP A 1006 -11.66 -30.63 21.24
N TYR A 1007 -11.48 -30.90 22.54
CA TYR A 1007 -11.91 -32.16 23.16
C TYR A 1007 -13.43 -32.39 23.10
N TYR A 1008 -14.24 -31.34 23.27
CA TYR A 1008 -15.70 -31.47 23.25
C TYR A 1008 -16.29 -31.48 21.84
N GLY A 1009 -15.46 -31.21 20.83
CA GLY A 1009 -15.86 -31.17 19.43
C GLY A 1009 -16.73 -29.95 19.10
N PHE A 1010 -16.49 -28.80 19.73
CA PHE A 1010 -17.12 -27.55 19.32
C PHE A 1010 -16.68 -27.14 17.91
N MET A 1011 -15.40 -27.30 17.61
CA MET A 1011 -14.75 -26.99 16.33
C MET A 1011 -13.87 -28.17 15.90
N PRO A 1012 -14.46 -29.32 15.52
CA PRO A 1012 -13.69 -30.54 15.24
C PRO A 1012 -12.91 -30.45 13.92
N HIS A 1013 -13.35 -29.59 12.99
CA HIS A 1013 -12.75 -29.37 11.68
C HIS A 1013 -12.71 -27.88 11.35
N GLU A 1014 -11.99 -27.55 10.28
CA GLU A 1014 -11.96 -26.20 9.72
C GLU A 1014 -13.38 -25.67 9.44
N PRO A 1015 -13.65 -24.38 9.68
CA PRO A 1015 -14.99 -23.80 9.50
C PRO A 1015 -15.64 -24.06 8.13
N LEU A 1016 -14.85 -24.05 7.05
CA LEU A 1016 -15.33 -24.32 5.68
C LEU A 1016 -15.80 -25.77 5.48
N GLU A 1017 -15.29 -26.71 6.26
CA GLU A 1017 -15.75 -28.10 6.26
C GLU A 1017 -17.04 -28.25 7.08
N LEU A 1018 -17.10 -27.63 8.27
CA LEU A 1018 -18.29 -27.64 9.12
C LEU A 1018 -19.52 -27.05 8.42
N TYR A 1019 -19.31 -26.06 7.57
CA TYR A 1019 -20.35 -25.47 6.74
C TYR A 1019 -21.00 -26.49 5.77
N LYS A 1020 -20.27 -27.46 5.23
CA LYS A 1020 -20.79 -28.39 4.21
C LYS A 1020 -21.90 -29.27 4.76
N ASP A 1021 -21.71 -29.79 5.96
CA ASP A 1021 -22.57 -30.82 6.55
C ASP A 1021 -23.74 -30.25 7.37
N LYS A 1022 -23.77 -28.92 7.58
CA LYS A 1022 -24.78 -28.25 8.41
C LYS A 1022 -25.80 -27.47 7.56
N THR A 1023 -27.08 -27.65 7.87
CA THR A 1023 -28.15 -26.76 7.40
C THR A 1023 -28.28 -25.61 8.39
N ILE A 1024 -28.11 -24.38 7.91
CA ILE A 1024 -28.15 -23.18 8.74
C ILE A 1024 -29.30 -22.29 8.24
N SER A 1025 -30.42 -22.30 8.97
CA SER A 1025 -31.66 -21.60 8.61
C SER A 1025 -31.86 -20.30 9.38
N VAL A 1026 -30.77 -19.67 9.85
CA VAL A 1026 -30.80 -18.44 10.65
C VAL A 1026 -30.58 -17.25 9.71
N PRO A 1027 -31.53 -16.30 9.60
CA PRO A 1027 -31.33 -15.05 8.87
C PRO A 1027 -30.08 -14.32 9.36
N LEU A 1028 -29.28 -13.84 8.42
CA LEU A 1028 -27.98 -13.23 8.70
C LEU A 1028 -27.96 -11.79 8.20
N MET A 1029 -27.51 -10.87 9.03
CA MET A 1029 -26.99 -9.58 8.61
C MET A 1029 -25.49 -9.54 8.89
N THR A 1030 -24.66 -9.15 7.93
CA THR A 1030 -23.22 -9.11 8.14
C THR A 1030 -22.58 -7.97 7.36
N GLY A 1031 -21.42 -7.51 7.79
CA GLY A 1031 -20.76 -6.38 7.15
C GLY A 1031 -19.44 -6.04 7.81
N PHE A 1032 -18.84 -4.95 7.35
CA PHE A 1032 -17.54 -4.45 7.78
C PHE A 1032 -17.52 -2.93 7.67
N THR A 1033 -16.53 -2.28 8.27
CA THR A 1033 -16.30 -0.84 8.08
C THR A 1033 -15.44 -0.54 6.86
N LYS A 1034 -15.46 0.70 6.38
CA LYS A 1034 -14.69 1.12 5.20
C LYS A 1034 -13.20 0.81 5.34
N HIS A 1035 -12.60 1.05 6.51
CA HIS A 1035 -11.18 0.82 6.81
C HIS A 1035 -10.98 -0.23 7.92
N ASP A 1036 -11.78 -1.30 7.92
CA ASP A 1036 -11.79 -2.36 8.95
C ASP A 1036 -10.41 -2.98 9.23
N GLY A 1037 -9.55 -3.12 8.22
CA GLY A 1037 -8.17 -3.61 8.35
C GLY A 1037 -7.20 -2.68 9.08
N SER A 1038 -7.63 -1.50 9.51
CA SER A 1038 -6.78 -0.50 10.18
C SER A 1038 -6.14 -0.98 11.49
N PHE A 1039 -6.80 -1.85 12.25
CA PHE A 1039 -6.19 -2.45 13.46
C PHE A 1039 -5.05 -3.41 13.11
N VAL A 1040 -5.14 -4.14 11.99
CA VAL A 1040 -4.07 -5.03 11.53
C VAL A 1040 -2.85 -4.22 11.13
N LEU A 1041 -3.07 -3.10 10.44
CA LEU A 1041 -1.99 -2.17 10.08
C LEU A 1041 -1.32 -1.58 11.33
N ALA A 1042 -2.10 -1.22 12.36
CA ALA A 1042 -1.57 -0.75 13.64
C ALA A 1042 -0.73 -1.81 14.37
N ILE A 1043 -1.24 -3.04 14.50
CA ILE A 1043 -0.48 -4.15 15.12
C ILE A 1043 0.83 -4.41 14.37
N TYR A 1044 0.77 -4.42 13.03
CA TYR A 1044 1.96 -4.61 12.21
C TYR A 1044 2.97 -3.47 12.40
N TYR A 1045 2.49 -2.23 12.41
CA TYR A 1045 3.31 -1.04 12.66
C TYR A 1045 3.99 -1.08 14.03
N ASP A 1046 3.26 -1.46 15.09
CA ASP A 1046 3.81 -1.57 16.44
C ASP A 1046 4.90 -2.65 16.56
N GLY A 1047 4.69 -3.80 15.92
CA GLY A 1047 5.70 -4.85 15.85
C GLY A 1047 6.94 -4.37 15.11
N TRP A 1048 6.74 -3.67 14.00
CA TRP A 1048 7.81 -3.15 13.17
C TRP A 1048 8.63 -2.06 13.87
N LYS A 1049 7.96 -1.10 14.52
CA LYS A 1049 8.59 0.02 15.26
C LYS A 1049 9.51 -0.45 16.39
N LYS A 1050 9.26 -1.64 16.96
CA LYS A 1050 10.14 -2.26 17.98
C LYS A 1050 11.46 -2.77 17.40
N GLU A 1051 11.45 -3.28 16.17
CA GLU A 1051 12.64 -3.83 15.52
C GLU A 1051 13.46 -2.74 14.81
N LEU A 1052 12.79 -1.78 14.17
CA LEU A 1052 13.40 -0.68 13.44
C LEU A 1052 12.67 0.63 13.74
N PRO A 1053 13.30 1.61 14.41
CA PRO A 1053 12.60 2.80 14.87
C PRO A 1053 12.28 3.84 13.77
N ASN A 1054 12.85 3.72 12.55
CA ASN A 1054 12.69 4.71 11.49
C ASN A 1054 12.20 4.10 10.16
N LEU A 1055 10.95 4.39 9.77
CA LEU A 1055 10.34 3.91 8.52
C LEU A 1055 11.06 4.40 7.26
N SER A 1056 11.71 5.57 7.28
CA SER A 1056 12.40 6.11 6.10
C SER A 1056 13.58 5.25 5.62
N ASN A 1057 14.09 4.35 6.46
CA ASN A 1057 15.13 3.40 6.08
C ASN A 1057 14.59 2.17 5.34
N VAL A 1058 13.27 2.11 5.16
CA VAL A 1058 12.57 0.99 4.57
C VAL A 1058 11.76 1.48 3.39
N THR A 1059 11.82 0.70 2.32
CA THR A 1059 11.02 1.00 1.13
C THR A 1059 9.58 0.55 1.35
N VAL A 1060 8.65 1.18 0.64
CA VAL A 1060 7.24 0.76 0.58
C VAL A 1060 7.14 -0.73 0.27
N ARG A 1061 7.98 -1.24 -0.65
CA ARG A 1061 8.07 -2.69 -0.95
C ARG A 1061 8.38 -3.54 0.27
N GLN A 1062 9.39 -3.17 1.06
CA GLN A 1062 9.82 -3.97 2.20
C GLN A 1062 8.74 -4.00 3.28
N PHE A 1063 8.10 -2.87 3.58
CA PHE A 1063 7.00 -2.78 4.53
C PHE A 1063 5.76 -3.55 4.03
N ALA A 1064 5.37 -3.34 2.77
CA ALA A 1064 4.26 -4.07 2.14
C ALA A 1064 4.49 -5.59 2.15
N ASN A 1065 5.72 -6.05 1.85
CA ASN A 1065 6.06 -7.48 1.87
C ASN A 1065 5.85 -8.09 3.27
N GLY A 1066 6.10 -7.34 4.35
CA GLY A 1066 5.81 -7.83 5.69
C GLY A 1066 4.32 -8.02 5.93
N LEU A 1067 3.47 -7.08 5.50
CA LEU A 1067 2.00 -7.26 5.51
C LEU A 1067 1.58 -8.48 4.67
N PHE A 1068 2.15 -8.67 3.48
CA PHE A 1068 1.87 -9.83 2.63
C PHE A 1068 2.33 -11.15 3.24
N ASN A 1069 3.44 -11.15 4.00
CA ASN A 1069 3.91 -12.33 4.71
C ASN A 1069 2.96 -12.73 5.84
N MET A 1070 2.29 -11.76 6.49
CA MET A 1070 1.27 -12.05 7.51
C MET A 1070 0.04 -12.76 6.93
N ILE A 1071 -0.25 -12.61 5.64
CA ILE A 1071 -1.36 -13.32 4.96
C ILE A 1071 -1.05 -14.81 4.82
N ASN A 1072 0.24 -15.18 4.78
CA ASN A 1072 0.71 -16.55 4.61
C ASN A 1072 0.20 -17.20 3.30
N ASP A 1073 0.18 -16.43 2.20
CA ASP A 1073 -0.18 -16.92 0.87
C ASP A 1073 0.94 -17.78 0.27
N ASN A 1074 0.86 -19.09 0.50
CA ASN A 1074 1.80 -20.08 -0.05
C ASN A 1074 1.83 -20.12 -1.58
N GLY A 1075 0.79 -19.63 -2.26
CA GLY A 1075 0.71 -19.61 -3.73
C GLY A 1075 1.25 -18.31 -4.35
N GLY A 1076 1.41 -17.25 -3.56
CA GLY A 1076 1.87 -15.93 -3.98
C GLY A 1076 0.94 -15.20 -4.97
N ILE A 1077 -0.24 -15.75 -5.29
CA ILE A 1077 -1.16 -15.17 -6.28
C ILE A 1077 -1.83 -13.93 -5.72
N ALA A 1078 -2.35 -14.00 -4.50
CA ALA A 1078 -3.00 -12.88 -3.84
C ALA A 1078 -1.98 -11.77 -3.57
N ASN A 1079 -0.78 -12.15 -3.11
CA ASN A 1079 0.31 -11.20 -2.88
C ASN A 1079 0.70 -10.47 -4.17
N ASN A 1080 0.94 -11.19 -5.27
CA ASN A 1080 1.31 -10.56 -6.54
C ASN A 1080 0.18 -9.73 -7.16
N LEU A 1081 -1.08 -10.13 -6.98
CA LEU A 1081 -2.24 -9.40 -7.47
C LEU A 1081 -2.43 -8.09 -6.69
N LEU A 1082 -2.48 -8.17 -5.36
CA LEU A 1082 -2.66 -7.01 -4.48
C LEU A 1082 -1.48 -6.03 -4.60
N MET A 1083 -0.24 -6.53 -4.69
CA MET A 1083 0.92 -5.68 -4.97
C MET A 1083 0.73 -4.85 -6.25
N LYS A 1084 0.30 -5.47 -7.34
CA LYS A 1084 0.15 -4.80 -8.63
C LYS A 1084 -1.06 -3.87 -8.70
N LEU A 1085 -2.14 -4.21 -8.01
CA LEU A 1085 -3.37 -3.41 -8.00
C LEU A 1085 -3.25 -2.18 -7.11
N LEU A 1086 -2.57 -2.30 -5.97
CA LEU A 1086 -2.60 -1.29 -4.92
C LEU A 1086 -1.36 -0.39 -4.93
N PHE A 1087 -0.21 -0.84 -5.46
CA PHE A 1087 1.04 -0.09 -5.41
C PHE A 1087 1.57 0.27 -6.81
N PRO A 1088 1.57 1.56 -7.20
CA PRO A 1088 2.27 2.05 -8.38
C PRO A 1088 3.77 1.73 -8.35
N LYS A 1089 4.40 1.54 -9.52
CA LYS A 1089 5.82 1.14 -9.62
C LYS A 1089 6.79 2.12 -8.96
N ASP A 1090 6.51 3.42 -9.08
CA ASP A 1090 7.37 4.47 -8.54
C ASP A 1090 7.27 4.55 -7.02
N LEU A 1091 6.06 4.34 -6.50
CA LEU A 1091 5.79 4.24 -5.07
C LEU A 1091 6.43 2.99 -4.45
N TRP A 1092 6.56 1.90 -5.21
CA TRP A 1092 7.06 0.64 -4.70
C TRP A 1092 8.54 0.68 -4.26
N ARG A 1093 9.36 1.45 -4.96
CA ARG A 1093 10.80 1.59 -4.66
C ARG A 1093 11.12 2.79 -3.78
N SER A 1094 10.14 3.65 -3.52
CA SER A 1094 10.31 4.81 -2.66
C SER A 1094 10.12 4.45 -1.18
N ASP A 1095 10.45 5.42 -0.34
CA ASP A 1095 10.20 5.50 1.09
C ASP A 1095 8.93 6.33 1.41
N GLN A 1096 8.11 6.64 0.39
CA GLN A 1096 6.92 7.50 0.52
C GLN A 1096 5.73 6.73 1.14
N HIS A 1097 5.89 6.25 2.38
CA HIS A 1097 4.88 5.48 3.10
C HIS A 1097 3.52 6.19 3.20
N GLN A 1098 3.50 7.52 3.31
CA GLN A 1098 2.26 8.29 3.39
C GLN A 1098 1.41 8.16 2.12
N LYS A 1099 2.04 8.17 0.94
CA LYS A 1099 1.32 7.95 -0.32
C LYS A 1099 0.87 6.49 -0.49
N ALA A 1100 1.57 5.55 0.15
CA ALA A 1100 1.24 4.13 0.16
C ALA A 1100 0.19 3.75 1.22
N LEU A 1101 -0.23 4.67 2.07
CA LEU A 1101 -1.11 4.40 3.21
C LEU A 1101 -2.45 3.78 2.79
N ALA A 1102 -3.08 4.31 1.74
CA ALA A 1102 -4.34 3.76 1.21
C ALA A 1102 -4.16 2.30 0.76
N ALA A 1103 -3.05 2.01 0.09
CA ALA A 1103 -2.71 0.66 -0.35
C ALA A 1103 -2.46 -0.29 0.84
N TYR A 1104 -1.80 0.18 1.90
CA TYR A 1104 -1.62 -0.61 3.13
C TYR A 1104 -2.95 -0.94 3.80
N PHE A 1105 -3.86 0.05 3.90
CA PHE A 1105 -5.21 -0.19 4.41
C PHE A 1105 -5.92 -1.22 3.54
N ASP A 1106 -5.93 -1.07 2.21
CA ASP A 1106 -6.62 -2.00 1.32
C ASP A 1106 -6.07 -3.43 1.43
N VAL A 1107 -4.75 -3.62 1.51
CA VAL A 1107 -4.15 -4.95 1.75
C VAL A 1107 -4.65 -5.55 3.06
N ALA A 1108 -4.53 -4.81 4.16
CA ALA A 1108 -4.93 -5.27 5.49
C ALA A 1108 -6.43 -5.58 5.54
N ASN A 1109 -7.24 -4.74 4.89
CA ASN A 1109 -8.68 -4.79 4.91
C ASN A 1109 -9.22 -5.93 4.05
N ILE A 1110 -8.69 -6.10 2.84
CA ILE A 1110 -9.08 -7.20 1.93
C ILE A 1110 -8.72 -8.55 2.56
N ALA A 1111 -7.49 -8.71 3.03
CA ALA A 1111 -6.98 -10.01 3.45
C ALA A 1111 -7.56 -10.50 4.78
N PHE A 1112 -7.69 -9.62 5.77
CA PHE A 1112 -8.01 -10.02 7.15
C PHE A 1112 -9.48 -9.80 7.53
N MET A 1113 -10.21 -8.92 6.83
CA MET A 1113 -11.56 -8.50 7.22
C MET A 1113 -12.62 -8.70 6.13
N LYS A 1114 -12.51 -7.97 5.00
CA LYS A 1114 -13.54 -7.96 3.95
C LYS A 1114 -13.70 -9.31 3.26
N SER A 1115 -12.60 -9.93 2.81
CA SER A 1115 -12.67 -11.21 2.08
C SER A 1115 -13.28 -12.34 2.93
N PRO A 1116 -12.84 -12.58 4.18
CA PRO A 1116 -13.46 -13.60 5.03
C PRO A 1116 -14.94 -13.34 5.35
N THR A 1117 -15.33 -12.07 5.53
CA THR A 1117 -16.72 -11.68 5.82
C THR A 1117 -17.63 -11.88 4.61
N ILE A 1118 -17.21 -11.42 3.43
CA ILE A 1118 -17.94 -11.63 2.16
C ILE A 1118 -18.02 -13.12 1.83
N THR A 1119 -16.92 -13.86 2.01
CA THR A 1119 -16.91 -15.31 1.79
C THR A 1119 -17.90 -16.01 2.71
N PHE A 1120 -17.96 -15.62 3.99
CA PHE A 1120 -18.93 -16.18 4.93
C PHE A 1120 -20.38 -15.86 4.51
N ALA A 1121 -20.66 -14.62 4.12
CA ALA A 1121 -21.97 -14.21 3.60
C ALA A 1121 -22.38 -15.03 2.37
N GLN A 1122 -21.47 -15.22 1.41
CA GLN A 1122 -21.69 -16.02 0.20
C GLN A 1122 -21.95 -17.49 0.55
N LYS A 1123 -21.17 -18.08 1.47
CA LYS A 1123 -21.40 -19.45 1.93
C LYS A 1123 -22.77 -19.57 2.58
N MET A 1124 -23.14 -18.65 3.47
CA MET A 1124 -24.47 -18.67 4.08
C MET A 1124 -25.60 -18.55 3.03
N LEU A 1125 -25.39 -17.76 1.98
CA LEU A 1125 -26.33 -17.62 0.86
C LEU A 1125 -26.46 -18.90 0.02
N GLU A 1126 -25.35 -19.60 -0.25
CA GLU A 1126 -25.32 -20.87 -1.02
C GLU A 1126 -26.21 -21.97 -0.41
N LYS A 1127 -26.48 -21.93 0.91
CA LYS A 1127 -27.42 -22.87 1.55
C LYS A 1127 -28.89 -22.59 1.22
N HIS A 1128 -29.20 -21.39 0.72
CA HIS A 1128 -30.57 -20.93 0.40
C HIS A 1128 -31.60 -21.14 1.51
N SER A 1129 -31.15 -21.22 2.76
CA SER A 1129 -31.98 -21.62 3.90
C SER A 1129 -32.57 -20.44 4.66
N ALA A 1130 -31.98 -19.25 4.52
CA ALA A 1130 -32.43 -18.00 5.14
C ALA A 1130 -31.89 -16.77 4.38
N PRO A 1131 -32.52 -15.59 4.50
CA PRO A 1131 -32.03 -14.37 3.86
C PRO A 1131 -30.71 -13.90 4.48
N VAL A 1132 -29.84 -13.37 3.61
CA VAL A 1132 -28.54 -12.78 3.99
C VAL A 1132 -28.52 -11.31 3.56
N TYR A 1133 -28.21 -10.41 4.48
CA TYR A 1133 -28.04 -8.98 4.25
C TYR A 1133 -26.58 -8.59 4.43
N LEU A 1134 -26.01 -7.86 3.48
CA LEU A 1134 -24.64 -7.38 3.53
C LEU A 1134 -24.64 -5.85 3.67
N TYR A 1135 -23.85 -5.32 4.60
CA TYR A 1135 -23.65 -3.87 4.76
C TYR A 1135 -22.17 -3.49 4.71
N SER A 1136 -21.91 -2.23 4.35
CA SER A 1136 -20.62 -1.56 4.55
C SER A 1136 -20.87 -0.29 5.37
N PHE A 1137 -20.16 -0.13 6.48
CA PHE A 1137 -20.25 1.07 7.31
C PHE A 1137 -19.13 2.05 6.93
N ASP A 1138 -19.52 3.13 6.26
CA ASP A 1138 -18.58 4.05 5.59
C ASP A 1138 -18.63 5.49 6.14
N TYR A 1139 -19.42 5.72 7.19
CA TYR A 1139 -19.57 7.04 7.79
C TYR A 1139 -18.37 7.36 8.70
N ASP A 1140 -17.72 8.48 8.42
CA ASP A 1140 -16.58 9.02 9.18
C ASP A 1140 -17.10 10.13 10.11
N GLY A 1141 -17.31 9.78 11.37
CA GLY A 1141 -17.82 10.72 12.38
C GLY A 1141 -16.72 11.40 13.18
N LEU A 1142 -17.13 12.19 14.18
CA LEU A 1142 -16.19 12.93 15.03
C LEU A 1142 -15.34 12.02 15.92
N ASN A 1143 -15.94 10.90 16.36
CA ASN A 1143 -15.31 9.97 17.28
C ASN A 1143 -14.78 8.74 16.53
N THR A 1144 -13.65 8.20 17.00
CA THR A 1144 -13.06 6.97 16.47
C THR A 1144 -12.66 6.04 17.62
N ARG A 1145 -12.78 4.74 17.41
CA ARG A 1145 -12.22 3.70 18.28
C ARG A 1145 -10.79 3.34 17.89
N PHE A 1146 -10.18 4.04 16.92
CA PHE A 1146 -8.78 3.81 16.55
C PHE A 1146 -7.85 4.17 17.71
N GLY A 1147 -6.90 3.29 18.02
CA GLY A 1147 -6.03 3.44 19.20
C GLY A 1147 -6.76 3.23 20.53
N TYR A 1148 -7.86 2.46 20.52
CA TYR A 1148 -8.60 2.09 21.73
C TYR A 1148 -7.64 1.75 22.90
N GLU A 1149 -7.87 2.41 24.04
CA GLU A 1149 -7.14 2.31 25.32
C GLU A 1149 -5.70 2.85 25.40
N LEU A 1150 -4.95 2.93 24.29
CA LEU A 1150 -3.55 3.39 24.27
C LEU A 1150 -3.34 4.74 23.57
N GLY A 1151 -4.40 5.31 23.01
CA GLY A 1151 -4.32 6.47 22.14
C GLY A 1151 -3.90 6.08 20.72
N HIS A 1152 -4.04 7.03 19.80
CA HIS A 1152 -3.71 6.86 18.38
C HIS A 1152 -2.66 7.85 17.87
N GLU A 1153 -2.23 8.78 18.72
CA GLU A 1153 -1.29 9.87 18.39
C GLU A 1153 0.11 9.35 17.98
N HIS A 1154 0.48 8.14 18.40
CA HIS A 1154 1.77 7.53 18.07
C HIS A 1154 1.81 6.82 16.71
N TYR A 1155 0.66 6.71 16.02
CA TYR A 1155 0.58 6.17 14.66
C TYR A 1155 0.69 7.29 13.62
N PRO A 1156 1.37 7.08 12.50
CA PRO A 1156 1.48 8.07 11.42
C PRO A 1156 0.22 8.11 10.53
N PHE A 1157 -0.91 7.58 10.99
CA PHE A 1157 -2.16 7.48 10.22
C PHE A 1157 -3.38 7.53 11.15
N SER A 1158 -4.51 8.06 10.67
CA SER A 1158 -5.71 8.36 11.48
C SER A 1158 -6.69 7.19 11.65
N GLY A 1159 -6.40 6.01 11.10
CA GLY A 1159 -7.26 4.81 11.16
C GLY A 1159 -8.55 4.88 10.33
N GLY A 1160 -8.99 6.10 9.94
CA GLY A 1160 -10.21 6.38 9.18
C GLY A 1160 -11.48 5.87 9.88
N VAL A 1161 -12.47 5.43 9.09
CA VAL A 1161 -13.57 4.58 9.55
C VAL A 1161 -13.05 3.22 10.03
N HIS A 1162 -12.49 3.23 11.24
CA HIS A 1162 -11.76 2.16 11.89
C HIS A 1162 -12.64 0.94 12.16
N HIS A 1163 -11.98 -0.19 12.41
CA HIS A 1163 -12.59 -1.37 12.97
C HIS A 1163 -13.44 -1.04 14.21
N SER A 1164 -14.67 -1.56 14.29
CA SER A 1164 -15.61 -1.33 15.41
C SER A 1164 -16.20 0.08 15.54
N ASN A 1165 -15.91 1.03 14.64
CA ASN A 1165 -16.51 2.37 14.71
C ASN A 1165 -18.05 2.34 14.62
N GLU A 1166 -18.64 1.33 13.99
CA GLU A 1166 -20.09 1.13 13.96
C GLU A 1166 -20.70 0.95 15.36
N ASN A 1167 -19.93 0.47 16.35
CA ASN A 1167 -20.42 0.33 17.73
C ASN A 1167 -20.59 1.66 18.45
N ILE A 1168 -19.91 2.74 18.03
CA ILE A 1168 -20.12 4.10 18.58
C ILE A 1168 -21.58 4.53 18.41
N TYR A 1169 -22.23 4.05 17.33
CA TYR A 1169 -23.59 4.43 16.95
C TYR A 1169 -24.66 3.45 17.43
N LEU A 1170 -24.25 2.34 18.05
CA LEU A 1170 -25.15 1.37 18.69
C LEU A 1170 -25.11 1.46 20.22
N PHE A 1171 -24.01 1.93 20.81
CA PHE A 1171 -23.84 2.05 22.26
C PHE A 1171 -23.34 3.46 22.64
N PRO A 1172 -23.96 4.16 23.61
CA PRO A 1172 -23.58 5.50 24.08
C PRO A 1172 -22.27 5.48 24.86
N THR A 1173 -21.17 5.28 24.14
CA THR A 1173 -19.80 5.25 24.68
C THR A 1173 -19.08 6.57 24.48
N HIS A 1174 -19.57 7.41 23.57
CA HIS A 1174 -18.97 8.69 23.19
C HIS A 1174 -20.05 9.77 23.08
N LEU A 1175 -19.66 11.03 23.27
CA LEU A 1175 -20.52 12.17 23.03
C LEU A 1175 -20.68 12.40 21.52
N LEU A 1176 -21.92 12.38 21.04
CA LEU A 1176 -22.23 12.51 19.61
C LEU A 1176 -22.68 13.93 19.26
N ASN A 1177 -22.16 14.46 18.15
CA ASN A 1177 -22.68 15.69 17.54
C ASN A 1177 -24.01 15.43 16.81
N GLU A 1178 -24.65 16.48 16.29
CA GLU A 1178 -25.97 16.35 15.64
C GLU A 1178 -25.98 15.45 14.39
N ASN A 1179 -24.90 15.40 13.62
CA ASN A 1179 -24.81 14.51 12.46
C ASN A 1179 -24.59 13.06 12.90
N ASP A 1180 -23.73 12.83 13.89
CA ASP A 1180 -23.47 11.53 14.48
C ASP A 1180 -24.74 10.95 15.13
N LYS A 1181 -25.54 11.77 15.81
CA LYS A 1181 -26.86 11.37 16.35
C LYS A 1181 -27.80 10.88 15.25
N LYS A 1182 -27.87 11.56 14.10
CA LYS A 1182 -28.68 11.12 12.95
C LYS A 1182 -28.25 9.74 12.43
N ILE A 1183 -26.94 9.47 12.41
CA ILE A 1183 -26.42 8.16 12.03
C ILE A 1183 -26.72 7.11 13.09
N ALA A 1184 -26.60 7.45 14.38
CA ALA A 1184 -26.99 6.57 15.48
C ALA A 1184 -28.47 6.18 15.42
N HIS A 1185 -29.38 7.14 15.18
CA HIS A 1185 -30.81 6.87 14.96
C HIS A 1185 -31.03 5.85 13.84
N LYS A 1186 -30.42 6.09 12.66
CA LYS A 1186 -30.53 5.18 11.51
C LYS A 1186 -29.97 3.79 11.80
N MET A 1187 -28.83 3.71 12.49
CA MET A 1187 -28.22 2.42 12.84
C MET A 1187 -29.07 1.64 13.84
N VAL A 1188 -29.59 2.30 14.87
CA VAL A 1188 -30.50 1.67 15.82
C VAL A 1188 -31.76 1.18 15.12
N ASP A 1189 -32.34 1.94 14.20
CA ASP A 1189 -33.48 1.50 13.39
C ASP A 1189 -33.16 0.23 12.60
N LEU A 1190 -32.05 0.22 11.85
CA LEU A 1190 -31.64 -0.90 10.99
C LEU A 1190 -31.39 -2.19 11.79
N TRP A 1191 -30.71 -2.09 12.94
CA TRP A 1191 -30.42 -3.25 13.78
C TRP A 1191 -31.69 -3.78 14.45
N THR A 1192 -32.49 -2.89 15.04
CA THR A 1192 -33.69 -3.30 15.80
C THR A 1192 -34.81 -3.78 14.89
N SER A 1193 -35.01 -3.18 13.72
CA SER A 1193 -35.96 -3.68 12.71
C SER A 1193 -35.58 -5.07 12.20
N PHE A 1194 -34.28 -5.36 12.02
CA PHE A 1194 -33.83 -6.71 11.69
C PHE A 1194 -34.11 -7.70 12.83
N VAL A 1195 -33.90 -7.29 14.08
CA VAL A 1195 -34.19 -8.11 15.27
C VAL A 1195 -35.69 -8.42 15.37
N ILE A 1196 -36.55 -7.43 15.16
CA ILE A 1196 -38.01 -7.54 15.30
C ILE A 1196 -38.61 -8.28 14.10
N ASN A 1197 -38.32 -7.82 12.88
CA ASN A 1197 -39.01 -8.23 11.65
C ASN A 1197 -38.19 -9.19 10.78
N GLY A 1198 -36.90 -9.37 11.05
CA GLY A 1198 -35.98 -10.12 10.18
C GLY A 1198 -35.56 -9.37 8.91
N ARG A 1199 -35.82 -8.05 8.83
CA ARG A 1199 -35.44 -7.20 7.70
C ARG A 1199 -34.92 -5.85 8.21
N PRO A 1200 -33.74 -5.39 7.78
CA PRO A 1200 -33.23 -4.08 8.16
C PRO A 1200 -34.02 -2.97 7.43
N GLN A 1201 -34.57 -2.03 8.19
CA GLN A 1201 -35.39 -0.92 7.73
C GLN A 1201 -35.15 0.34 8.58
N THR A 1202 -35.29 1.51 7.98
CA THR A 1202 -35.25 2.82 8.66
C THR A 1202 -36.20 3.78 7.96
N ASP A 1203 -36.78 4.72 8.71
CA ASP A 1203 -37.79 5.63 8.19
C ASP A 1203 -37.23 6.53 7.09
N GLY A 1204 -37.93 6.57 5.95
CA GLY A 1204 -37.47 7.29 4.75
C GLY A 1204 -36.23 6.68 4.07
N GLY A 1205 -35.77 5.50 4.51
CA GLY A 1205 -34.65 4.77 3.91
C GLY A 1205 -35.02 3.94 2.67
N PRO A 1206 -34.03 3.51 1.88
CA PRO A 1206 -34.27 2.62 0.75
C PRO A 1206 -34.76 1.25 1.23
N ASN A 1207 -35.53 0.56 0.38
CA ASN A 1207 -35.91 -0.83 0.65
C ASN A 1207 -34.68 -1.75 0.50
N ILE A 1208 -34.18 -2.28 1.62
CA ILE A 1208 -32.98 -3.14 1.65
C ILE A 1208 -33.38 -4.57 1.30
N LEU A 1209 -32.90 -5.04 0.15
CA LEU A 1209 -33.13 -6.41 -0.33
C LEU A 1209 -32.04 -7.37 0.19
N PRO A 1210 -32.38 -8.65 0.44
CA PRO A 1210 -31.37 -9.66 0.72
C PRO A 1210 -30.51 -9.94 -0.52
N MET A 1211 -29.32 -10.51 -0.32
CA MET A 1211 -28.42 -10.93 -1.41
C MET A 1211 -29.10 -11.96 -2.33
N GLU A 1212 -28.92 -11.82 -3.65
CA GLU A 1212 -29.39 -12.77 -4.65
C GLU A 1212 -28.23 -13.63 -5.19
N GLY A 1213 -28.48 -14.92 -5.42
CA GLY A 1213 -27.47 -15.93 -5.75
C GLY A 1213 -26.93 -15.94 -7.19
N LYS A 1214 -26.84 -14.79 -7.87
CA LYS A 1214 -26.22 -14.71 -9.21
C LYS A 1214 -25.08 -13.68 -9.21
N PHE A 1215 -23.86 -14.15 -8.95
CA PHE A 1215 -22.62 -13.45 -9.29
C PHE A 1215 -21.85 -14.26 -10.32
#